data_AF-W7XIW6-F1
#
_entry.id   AF-W7XIW6-F1
#
_cell.length_a   1.000
_cell.length_b   1.000
_cell.length_c   1.000
_cell.angle_alpha   90.00
_cell.angle_beta   90.00
_cell.angle_gamma   90.00
#
_symmetry.space_group_name_H-M   'P 1'
#
loop_
_entity.id
_entity.type
_entity.pdbx_description
1 polymer ?
#
loop_
_entity_poly.entity_id
_entity_poly.type
_entity_poly.pdbx_seq_one_letter_code
_entity_poly.pdbx_strand_id
1 'polypeptide(L)'
;MNNLFIKNNTLKQSVIIQINQISNVAITNSFFSQNQIQSCILSSNGDQIVIKNTNFTNNKSYGSGTGFNLNNFNLTNSNLMIDCHFSENISQDEGGAILLQNVDIDIQNSSFLNNTSSIGGAIRYKEYIPSFVKNIKSTRNLQSQKSIIFKGNRAKIFGQNIGSYPYKIVLKEDLSRDLEQYVFENYRSGDNNFSIKLILLDEEYNPVKVSSKDIGYSLKIQNEIKTYQLQLISLNLTELEIKDNTQFQYIQSGQDYLFNLKGMQLLGTPSKKVKFEIQAFFMQKISGNQILIGQKIYDVYVSFRKCEVGEIYVKISDTKYECSPCGDKFYSLQNPIKDSNQACKSCPEEGAVSCINSKIILQSGYWRNNNFSDIIIKCANRPENCHGKEQDGFCVEGYIGPLCEVCDSYGVVWGKKYGYLGNYLCNQCNQPASIILKQLIHFLLISAYLIYSIQKSIDVASKQIICQTLRRLNVIIIGKTGEKDQISFYIKLFINYVQVTSIIQNSIFKFFDITFIDISSIFGSPSSYLSNSLDCFFSQTNILPIEYLRGIWVSIQPFFYILVAIVLFTLSTYIFGFIAFQCNTATQLVLIMSCSQIGDVYYIKSQLNKECYTQEHLKYTLYFILPLFLFWVIIITLFILWRIRIKRNKLTEPIQLYKYGFICGDYKTEYFYWEFLRILLRLSIVL
;
A
#
# COMPACT_ATOMS: atom_id res chain seq x y z
N MET A 1 -58.69 -7.18 -54.63
CA MET A 1 -58.73 -5.75 -54.99
C MET A 1 -57.59 -5.48 -55.97
N ASN A 2 -57.87 -4.85 -57.11
CA ASN A 2 -56.89 -4.58 -58.17
C ASN A 2 -57.02 -3.13 -58.63
N ASN A 3 -55.90 -2.46 -58.96
CA ASN A 3 -55.87 -1.08 -59.48
C ASN A 3 -56.50 -0.01 -58.57
N LEU A 4 -56.24 -0.07 -57.25
CA LEU A 4 -56.69 0.99 -56.33
C LEU A 4 -55.76 2.21 -56.39
N PHE A 5 -56.33 3.41 -56.45
CA PHE A 5 -55.58 4.69 -56.41
C PHE A 5 -56.12 5.57 -55.28
N ILE A 6 -55.39 5.66 -54.17
CA ILE A 6 -55.88 6.29 -52.94
C ILE A 6 -54.89 7.35 -52.45
N LYS A 7 -55.31 8.63 -52.50
CA LYS A 7 -54.44 9.77 -52.20
C LYS A 7 -55.11 10.82 -51.31
N ASN A 8 -54.30 11.55 -50.54
CA ASN A 8 -54.68 12.77 -49.82
C ASN A 8 -55.81 12.62 -48.77
N ASN A 9 -55.96 11.45 -48.15
CA ASN A 9 -56.91 11.26 -47.04
C ASN A 9 -56.32 11.77 -45.72
N THR A 10 -57.10 12.43 -44.85
CA THR A 10 -56.55 13.09 -43.63
C THR A 10 -57.28 12.80 -42.32
N LEU A 11 -58.24 11.86 -42.33
CA LEU A 11 -59.03 11.54 -41.15
C LEU A 11 -58.22 10.66 -40.17
N LYS A 12 -57.85 11.20 -39.00
CA LYS A 12 -56.85 10.59 -38.09
C LYS A 12 -57.16 9.16 -37.62
N GLN A 13 -58.44 8.82 -37.44
CA GLN A 13 -58.89 7.52 -36.93
C GLN A 13 -59.43 6.59 -38.03
N SER A 14 -59.36 6.99 -39.30
CA SER A 14 -59.84 6.12 -40.38
C SER A 14 -58.79 5.12 -40.81
N VAL A 15 -59.27 3.97 -41.26
CA VAL A 15 -58.50 3.00 -42.02
C VAL A 15 -59.07 3.01 -43.43
N ILE A 16 -58.22 3.01 -44.46
CA ILE A 16 -58.70 2.99 -45.85
C ILE A 16 -59.34 1.63 -46.16
N ILE A 17 -58.64 0.55 -45.83
CA ILE A 17 -59.10 -0.81 -46.03
C ILE A 17 -58.99 -1.57 -44.71
N GLN A 18 -60.14 -1.89 -44.12
CA GLN A 18 -60.23 -2.73 -42.93
C GLN A 18 -60.77 -4.10 -43.30
N ILE A 19 -60.04 -5.15 -42.95
CA ILE A 19 -60.33 -6.52 -43.36
C ILE A 19 -60.28 -7.44 -42.14
N ASN A 20 -61.42 -7.99 -41.73
CA ASN A 20 -61.52 -8.88 -40.57
C ASN A 20 -62.09 -10.24 -40.99
N GLN A 21 -61.58 -11.34 -40.41
CA GLN A 21 -62.12 -12.70 -40.60
C GLN A 21 -62.18 -13.15 -42.06
N ILE A 22 -61.03 -13.18 -42.72
CA ILE A 22 -60.93 -13.53 -44.16
C ILE A 22 -60.31 -14.90 -44.40
N SER A 23 -60.80 -15.59 -45.43
CA SER A 23 -60.12 -16.75 -46.00
C SER A 23 -58.96 -16.29 -46.90
N ASN A 24 -59.23 -15.66 -48.04
CA ASN A 24 -58.20 -15.23 -48.98
C ASN A 24 -58.40 -13.77 -49.45
N VAL A 25 -57.38 -12.93 -49.32
CA VAL A 25 -57.38 -11.58 -49.90
C VAL A 25 -56.14 -11.32 -50.74
N ALA A 26 -56.35 -10.80 -51.96
CA ALA A 26 -55.29 -10.32 -52.83
C ALA A 26 -55.42 -8.82 -53.10
N ILE A 27 -54.33 -8.07 -52.94
CA ILE A 27 -54.21 -6.65 -53.30
C ILE A 27 -53.12 -6.53 -54.35
N THR A 28 -53.50 -6.10 -55.56
CA THR A 28 -52.58 -6.05 -56.70
C THR A 28 -52.61 -4.69 -57.40
N ASN A 29 -51.47 -4.28 -57.98
CA ASN A 29 -51.35 -3.10 -58.84
C ASN A 29 -51.92 -1.82 -58.22
N SER A 30 -51.70 -1.59 -56.93
CA SER A 30 -52.36 -0.51 -56.18
C SER A 30 -51.38 0.58 -55.73
N PHE A 31 -51.89 1.80 -55.51
CA PHE A 31 -51.09 2.96 -55.16
C PHE A 31 -51.73 3.77 -54.03
N PHE A 32 -51.01 3.92 -52.93
CA PHE A 32 -51.40 4.68 -51.74
C PHE A 32 -50.39 5.80 -51.49
N SER A 33 -50.80 7.07 -51.59
CA SER A 33 -49.88 8.18 -51.34
C SER A 33 -50.43 9.36 -50.58
N GLN A 34 -49.59 10.03 -49.79
CA GLN A 34 -49.94 11.29 -49.10
C GLN A 34 -51.15 11.15 -48.17
N ASN A 35 -51.41 9.95 -47.63
CA ASN A 35 -52.48 9.72 -46.67
C ASN A 35 -52.01 10.00 -45.23
N GLN A 36 -52.85 10.61 -44.40
CA GLN A 36 -52.63 10.91 -42.98
C GLN A 36 -53.78 10.31 -42.15
N ILE A 37 -53.65 9.05 -41.75
CA ILE A 37 -54.75 8.20 -41.27
C ILE A 37 -54.27 7.27 -40.13
N GLN A 38 -55.08 6.31 -39.69
CA GLN A 38 -54.62 5.32 -38.70
C GLN A 38 -53.74 4.23 -39.34
N SER A 39 -54.14 3.68 -40.48
CA SER A 39 -53.33 2.77 -41.31
C SER A 39 -53.97 2.67 -42.70
N CYS A 40 -53.19 2.49 -43.76
CA CYS A 40 -53.75 2.24 -45.08
C CYS A 40 -54.53 0.92 -45.09
N ILE A 41 -53.93 -0.15 -44.56
CA ILE A 41 -54.53 -1.47 -44.55
C ILE A 41 -54.38 -2.08 -43.16
N LEU A 42 -55.51 -2.26 -42.49
CA LEU A 42 -55.61 -2.98 -41.22
C LEU A 42 -56.30 -4.32 -41.49
N SER A 43 -55.60 -5.43 -41.23
CA SER A 43 -56.21 -6.75 -41.34
C SER A 43 -56.01 -7.59 -40.09
N SER A 44 -57.08 -8.26 -39.67
CA SER A 44 -57.05 -9.13 -38.49
C SER A 44 -57.76 -10.46 -38.72
N ASN A 45 -57.25 -11.53 -38.10
CA ASN A 45 -57.82 -12.87 -38.10
C ASN A 45 -58.04 -13.41 -39.54
N GLY A 46 -56.95 -13.57 -40.31
CA GLY A 46 -57.01 -14.02 -41.70
C GLY A 46 -56.29 -15.35 -41.98
N ASP A 47 -56.74 -16.09 -42.99
CA ASP A 47 -56.05 -17.31 -43.43
C ASP A 47 -54.94 -17.04 -44.45
N GLN A 48 -55.17 -16.22 -45.47
CA GLN A 48 -54.15 -15.90 -46.49
C GLN A 48 -54.26 -14.46 -47.02
N ILE A 49 -53.13 -13.74 -47.08
CA ILE A 49 -52.98 -12.45 -47.76
C ILE A 49 -51.87 -12.47 -48.82
N VAL A 50 -52.18 -11.96 -50.02
CA VAL A 50 -51.25 -11.82 -51.14
C VAL A 50 -51.21 -10.37 -51.61
N ILE A 51 -50.03 -9.77 -51.62
CA ILE A 51 -49.83 -8.38 -52.05
C ILE A 51 -48.80 -8.37 -53.18
N LYS A 52 -49.18 -7.80 -54.32
CA LYS A 52 -48.29 -7.75 -55.50
C LYS A 52 -48.28 -6.37 -56.13
N ASN A 53 -47.11 -5.90 -56.55
CA ASN A 53 -46.96 -4.68 -57.34
C ASN A 53 -47.72 -3.48 -56.74
N THR A 54 -47.47 -3.17 -55.47
CA THR A 54 -48.21 -2.14 -54.72
C THR A 54 -47.24 -1.14 -54.08
N ASN A 55 -47.56 0.15 -54.21
CA ASN A 55 -46.72 1.24 -53.74
C ASN A 55 -47.38 2.05 -52.62
N PHE A 56 -46.62 2.30 -51.56
CA PHE A 56 -46.98 3.16 -50.43
C PHE A 56 -45.95 4.28 -50.32
N THR A 57 -46.33 5.50 -50.68
CA THR A 57 -45.41 6.63 -50.73
C THR A 57 -45.89 7.83 -49.92
N ASN A 58 -45.02 8.36 -49.04
CA ASN A 58 -45.29 9.56 -48.25
C ASN A 58 -46.60 9.47 -47.43
N ASN A 59 -46.91 8.30 -46.85
CA ASN A 59 -48.06 8.13 -45.96
C ASN A 59 -47.66 8.32 -44.50
N LYS A 60 -48.54 8.93 -43.71
CA LYS A 60 -48.36 9.16 -42.28
C LYS A 60 -49.47 8.45 -41.49
N SER A 61 -49.07 7.70 -40.47
CA SER A 61 -49.97 6.96 -39.58
C SER A 61 -49.90 7.53 -38.16
N TYR A 62 -51.08 7.74 -37.55
CA TYR A 62 -51.21 8.03 -36.12
C TYR A 62 -51.15 6.78 -35.24
N GLY A 63 -51.20 5.59 -35.84
CA GLY A 63 -51.07 4.30 -35.17
C GLY A 63 -49.79 3.58 -35.60
N SER A 64 -49.90 2.26 -35.80
CA SER A 64 -48.81 1.37 -36.17
C SER A 64 -49.00 0.84 -37.59
N GLY A 65 -47.91 0.64 -38.34
CA GLY A 65 -47.96 0.06 -39.69
C GLY A 65 -48.66 0.96 -40.71
N THR A 66 -47.96 1.96 -41.26
CA THR A 66 -48.57 2.94 -42.19
C THR A 66 -49.20 2.29 -43.40
N GLY A 67 -48.49 1.39 -44.06
CA GLY A 67 -48.98 0.62 -45.19
C GLY A 67 -49.82 -0.55 -44.72
N PHE A 68 -49.25 -1.38 -43.85
CA PHE A 68 -49.89 -2.60 -43.36
C PHE A 68 -49.80 -2.76 -41.85
N ASN A 69 -50.91 -3.14 -41.26
CA ASN A 69 -51.02 -3.60 -39.89
C ASN A 69 -51.76 -4.94 -39.91
N LEU A 70 -51.01 -6.04 -39.81
CA LEU A 70 -51.52 -7.42 -39.92
C LEU A 70 -51.44 -8.12 -38.56
N ASN A 71 -52.58 -8.63 -38.10
CA ASN A 71 -52.71 -9.24 -36.78
C ASN A 71 -53.36 -10.64 -36.86
N ASN A 72 -52.76 -11.62 -36.20
CA ASN A 72 -53.28 -12.99 -36.05
C ASN A 72 -53.65 -13.65 -37.38
N PHE A 73 -52.66 -14.05 -38.16
CA PHE A 73 -52.88 -14.82 -39.38
C PHE A 73 -52.58 -16.29 -39.17
N ASN A 74 -53.19 -17.15 -39.99
CA ASN A 74 -52.88 -18.57 -40.00
C ASN A 74 -51.42 -18.77 -40.43
N LEU A 75 -50.64 -19.42 -39.56
CA LEU A 75 -49.19 -19.59 -39.72
C LEU A 75 -48.84 -20.71 -40.71
N THR A 76 -49.80 -21.55 -41.13
CA THR A 76 -49.54 -22.66 -42.07
C THR A 76 -49.70 -22.25 -43.54
N ASN A 77 -50.42 -21.15 -43.81
CA ASN A 77 -50.69 -20.68 -45.16
C ASN A 77 -49.65 -19.63 -45.58
N SER A 78 -49.27 -19.65 -46.86
CA SER A 78 -48.23 -18.76 -47.38
C SER A 78 -48.80 -17.36 -47.67
N ASN A 79 -48.71 -16.47 -46.67
CA ASN A 79 -48.84 -15.03 -46.90
C ASN A 79 -47.64 -14.55 -47.72
N LEU A 80 -47.89 -13.69 -48.70
CA LEU A 80 -46.88 -13.37 -49.71
C LEU A 80 -46.94 -11.90 -50.13
N MET A 81 -45.78 -11.24 -50.12
CA MET A 81 -45.59 -9.88 -50.60
C MET A 81 -44.51 -9.85 -51.68
N ILE A 82 -44.85 -9.43 -52.90
CA ILE A 82 -43.93 -9.41 -54.05
C ILE A 82 -43.98 -8.06 -54.75
N ASP A 83 -42.83 -7.54 -55.16
CA ASP A 83 -42.70 -6.30 -55.96
C ASP A 83 -43.38 -5.08 -55.31
N CYS A 84 -43.30 -4.94 -53.99
CA CYS A 84 -43.93 -3.84 -53.26
C CYS A 84 -42.92 -2.77 -52.85
N HIS A 85 -43.31 -1.49 -52.89
CA HIS A 85 -42.41 -0.38 -52.58
C HIS A 85 -42.99 0.53 -51.49
N PHE A 86 -42.24 0.70 -50.41
CA PHE A 86 -42.59 1.54 -49.27
C PHE A 86 -41.55 2.65 -49.15
N SER A 87 -41.92 3.88 -49.50
CA SER A 87 -41.00 5.02 -49.44
C SER A 87 -41.56 6.18 -48.63
N GLU A 88 -40.72 6.76 -47.76
CA GLU A 88 -41.02 7.98 -47.01
C GLU A 88 -42.27 7.88 -46.12
N ASN A 89 -42.62 6.68 -45.66
CA ASN A 89 -43.77 6.52 -44.77
C ASN A 89 -43.39 6.77 -43.30
N ILE A 90 -44.29 7.34 -42.52
CA ILE A 90 -44.06 7.78 -41.14
C ILE A 90 -45.13 7.20 -40.21
N SER A 91 -44.78 6.31 -39.30
CA SER A 91 -45.65 5.85 -38.21
C SER A 91 -45.35 6.58 -36.91
N GLN A 92 -46.38 6.98 -36.16
CA GLN A 92 -46.22 7.54 -34.82
C GLN A 92 -45.75 6.49 -33.81
N ASP A 93 -46.30 5.28 -33.88
CA ASP A 93 -45.99 4.20 -32.95
C ASP A 93 -44.84 3.33 -33.46
N GLU A 94 -45.15 2.35 -34.31
CA GLU A 94 -44.28 1.22 -34.54
C GLU A 94 -44.52 0.59 -35.92
N GLY A 95 -43.46 0.09 -36.55
CA GLY A 95 -43.52 -0.42 -37.93
C GLY A 95 -43.77 0.70 -38.94
N GLY A 96 -42.73 1.44 -39.33
CA GLY A 96 -42.88 2.64 -40.16
C GLY A 96 -43.56 2.42 -41.50
N ALA A 97 -43.45 1.21 -42.05
CA ALA A 97 -44.21 0.71 -43.19
C ALA A 97 -45.17 -0.41 -42.79
N ILE A 98 -44.69 -1.41 -42.03
CA ILE A 98 -45.42 -2.65 -41.73
C ILE A 98 -45.33 -3.00 -40.24
N LEU A 99 -46.47 -3.34 -39.65
CA LEU A 99 -46.58 -4.05 -38.37
C LEU A 99 -47.11 -5.47 -38.61
N LEU A 100 -46.42 -6.47 -38.06
CA LEU A 100 -46.81 -7.88 -38.05
C LEU A 100 -46.98 -8.35 -36.60
N GLN A 101 -48.17 -8.79 -36.21
CA GLN A 101 -48.41 -9.37 -34.89
C GLN A 101 -48.96 -10.77 -35.05
N ASN A 102 -48.16 -11.78 -34.68
CA ASN A 102 -48.51 -13.19 -34.87
C ASN A 102 -48.86 -13.52 -36.34
N VAL A 103 -47.94 -13.17 -37.25
CA VAL A 103 -48.07 -13.37 -38.71
C VAL A 103 -46.75 -13.88 -39.26
N ASP A 104 -46.81 -14.96 -40.06
CA ASP A 104 -45.73 -15.31 -40.99
C ASP A 104 -46.05 -14.72 -42.37
N ILE A 105 -45.06 -14.14 -43.03
CA ILE A 105 -45.18 -13.59 -44.39
C ILE A 105 -43.84 -13.72 -45.09
N ASP A 106 -43.86 -14.12 -46.35
CA ASP A 106 -42.67 -14.08 -47.20
C ASP A 106 -42.65 -12.78 -48.02
N ILE A 107 -41.49 -12.10 -48.05
CA ILE A 107 -41.30 -10.82 -48.74
C ILE A 107 -40.24 -11.01 -49.82
N GLN A 108 -40.61 -10.70 -51.06
CA GLN A 108 -39.73 -10.86 -52.21
C GLN A 108 -39.75 -9.58 -53.08
N ASN A 109 -38.62 -9.29 -53.72
CA ASN A 109 -38.40 -8.17 -54.65
C ASN A 109 -39.00 -6.82 -54.19
N SER A 110 -38.94 -6.50 -52.90
CA SER A 110 -39.61 -5.34 -52.30
C SER A 110 -38.61 -4.35 -51.72
N SER A 111 -38.99 -3.07 -51.63
CA SER A 111 -38.11 -2.01 -51.14
C SER A 111 -38.73 -1.19 -50.01
N PHE A 112 -37.91 -0.84 -49.02
CA PHE A 112 -38.25 -0.04 -47.84
C PHE A 112 -37.23 1.10 -47.73
N LEU A 113 -37.66 2.29 -48.17
CA LEU A 113 -36.79 3.46 -48.34
C LEU A 113 -37.25 4.62 -47.44
N ASN A 114 -36.38 5.16 -46.60
CA ASN A 114 -36.64 6.36 -45.78
C ASN A 114 -37.92 6.29 -44.92
N ASN A 115 -38.35 5.11 -44.49
CA ASN A 115 -39.50 4.97 -43.59
C ASN A 115 -39.09 5.28 -42.15
N THR A 116 -40.02 5.81 -41.35
CA THR A 116 -39.74 6.22 -39.97
C THR A 116 -40.80 5.77 -38.97
N SER A 117 -40.37 5.39 -37.76
CA SER A 117 -41.26 5.04 -36.64
C SER A 117 -40.56 5.21 -35.27
N SER A 118 -41.26 4.94 -34.16
CA SER A 118 -40.59 4.87 -32.86
C SER A 118 -39.80 3.57 -32.67
N ILE A 119 -40.36 2.43 -33.09
CA ILE A 119 -39.70 1.11 -33.07
C ILE A 119 -39.93 0.39 -34.40
N GLY A 120 -38.88 -0.17 -35.01
CA GLY A 120 -38.97 -0.84 -36.31
C GLY A 120 -39.24 0.16 -37.44
N GLY A 121 -38.19 0.87 -37.87
CA GLY A 121 -38.29 2.03 -38.77
C GLY A 121 -38.93 1.71 -40.11
N ALA A 122 -38.77 0.47 -40.62
CA ALA A 122 -39.58 -0.06 -41.72
C ALA A 122 -40.58 -1.10 -41.23
N ILE A 123 -40.10 -2.15 -40.55
CA ILE A 123 -40.93 -3.30 -40.17
C ILE A 123 -40.80 -3.55 -38.67
N ARG A 124 -41.94 -3.82 -38.02
CA ARG A 124 -41.97 -4.38 -36.67
C ARG A 124 -42.72 -5.70 -36.65
N TYR A 125 -42.19 -6.66 -35.91
CA TYR A 125 -42.86 -7.95 -35.71
C TYR A 125 -42.92 -8.34 -34.22
N LYS A 126 -44.04 -8.97 -33.83
CA LYS A 126 -44.32 -9.42 -32.45
C LYS A 126 -44.92 -10.83 -32.45
N GLU A 127 -44.75 -11.55 -31.34
CA GLU A 127 -45.31 -12.88 -31.04
C GLU A 127 -44.81 -14.05 -31.93
N TYR A 128 -44.48 -13.79 -33.20
CA TYR A 128 -43.95 -14.79 -34.13
C TYR A 128 -42.79 -14.20 -34.94
N ILE A 129 -41.75 -14.99 -35.18
CA ILE A 129 -40.60 -14.62 -36.01
C ILE A 129 -40.89 -14.99 -37.47
N PRO A 130 -41.13 -14.03 -38.37
CA PRO A 130 -41.44 -14.32 -39.77
C PRO A 130 -40.29 -15.03 -40.47
N SER A 131 -40.64 -15.89 -41.42
CA SER A 131 -39.69 -16.65 -42.26
C SER A 131 -38.68 -15.77 -42.98
N PHE A 132 -39.11 -14.63 -43.54
CA PHE A 132 -38.19 -13.69 -44.21
C PHE A 132 -37.11 -13.14 -43.26
N VAL A 133 -37.44 -12.88 -41.99
CA VAL A 133 -36.48 -12.36 -40.99
C VAL A 133 -35.41 -13.40 -40.69
N LYS A 134 -35.77 -14.68 -40.64
CA LYS A 134 -34.79 -15.77 -40.43
C LYS A 134 -33.84 -15.90 -41.61
N ASN A 135 -34.39 -15.82 -42.82
CA ASN A 135 -33.60 -15.87 -44.05
C ASN A 135 -32.57 -14.74 -44.06
N ILE A 136 -32.99 -13.53 -43.68
CA ILE A 136 -32.09 -12.36 -43.53
C ILE A 136 -31.00 -12.64 -42.47
N LYS A 137 -31.35 -13.15 -41.29
CA LYS A 137 -30.40 -13.40 -40.19
C LYS A 137 -29.37 -14.50 -40.49
N SER A 138 -29.69 -15.46 -41.36
CA SER A 138 -28.76 -16.53 -41.75
C SER A 138 -27.58 -16.03 -42.60
N THR A 139 -27.79 -14.94 -43.36
CA THR A 139 -26.78 -14.27 -44.16
C THR A 139 -26.27 -13.05 -43.40
N ARG A 140 -25.05 -13.08 -42.86
CA ARG A 140 -24.44 -11.98 -42.06
C ARG A 140 -24.40 -10.60 -42.75
N ASN A 141 -24.80 -10.50 -44.01
CA ASN A 141 -24.95 -9.25 -44.76
C ASN A 141 -26.43 -9.05 -45.16
N LEU A 142 -27.14 -8.15 -44.46
CA LEU A 142 -28.47 -7.64 -44.84
C LEU A 142 -28.53 -7.09 -46.27
N GLN A 143 -27.38 -6.71 -46.85
CA GLN A 143 -27.27 -6.21 -48.23
C GLN A 143 -27.14 -7.31 -49.30
N SER A 144 -27.04 -8.59 -48.91
CA SER A 144 -26.75 -9.70 -49.84
C SER A 144 -27.98 -10.52 -50.27
N GLN A 145 -29.17 -10.25 -49.74
CA GLN A 145 -30.41 -10.75 -50.35
C GLN A 145 -30.84 -9.80 -51.46
N LYS A 146 -30.63 -10.20 -52.72
CA LYS A 146 -31.04 -9.44 -53.91
C LYS A 146 -32.55 -9.09 -53.96
N SER A 147 -33.38 -9.66 -53.07
CA SER A 147 -34.83 -9.52 -53.09
C SER A 147 -35.40 -8.44 -52.15
N ILE A 148 -34.75 -8.02 -51.06
CA ILE A 148 -35.32 -6.98 -50.16
C ILE A 148 -34.32 -5.85 -49.94
N ILE A 149 -34.72 -4.62 -50.26
CA ILE A 149 -33.86 -3.43 -50.17
C ILE A 149 -34.30 -2.58 -48.98
N PHE A 150 -33.43 -2.44 -47.98
CA PHE A 150 -33.60 -1.47 -46.89
C PHE A 150 -32.59 -0.32 -47.03
N LYS A 151 -33.07 0.93 -47.08
CA LYS A 151 -32.19 2.11 -47.18
C LYS A 151 -32.78 3.32 -46.48
N GLY A 152 -32.00 3.93 -45.59
CA GLY A 152 -32.34 5.22 -44.97
C GLY A 152 -33.54 5.18 -44.00
N ASN A 153 -34.04 4.01 -43.63
CA ASN A 153 -35.09 3.88 -42.63
C ASN A 153 -34.57 4.31 -41.25
N ARG A 154 -35.44 4.90 -40.42
CA ARG A 154 -35.06 5.41 -39.09
C ARG A 154 -36.07 5.04 -38.02
N ALA A 155 -35.60 4.46 -36.93
CA ALA A 155 -36.36 4.29 -35.70
C ALA A 155 -35.83 5.22 -34.59
N LYS A 156 -36.75 5.84 -33.85
CA LYS A 156 -36.39 6.73 -32.72
C LYS A 156 -35.72 5.97 -31.58
N ILE A 157 -36.22 4.79 -31.24
CA ILE A 157 -35.77 4.00 -30.10
C ILE A 157 -34.80 2.91 -30.55
N PHE A 158 -35.25 1.96 -31.40
CA PHE A 158 -34.43 0.87 -31.93
C PHE A 158 -35.07 0.15 -33.13
N GLY A 159 -34.27 -0.68 -33.82
CA GLY A 159 -34.65 -1.40 -35.03
C GLY A 159 -34.81 -0.46 -36.21
N GLN A 160 -33.71 0.04 -36.77
CA GLN A 160 -33.72 1.06 -37.84
C GLN A 160 -34.45 0.54 -39.08
N ASN A 161 -34.25 -0.72 -39.47
CA ASN A 161 -35.04 -1.35 -40.52
C ASN A 161 -36.08 -2.30 -39.92
N ILE A 162 -35.61 -3.31 -39.19
CA ILE A 162 -36.45 -4.34 -38.58
C ILE A 162 -36.28 -4.27 -37.07
N GLY A 163 -37.40 -4.30 -36.32
CA GLY A 163 -37.35 -4.34 -34.86
C GLY A 163 -38.42 -5.22 -34.23
N SER A 164 -38.02 -6.13 -33.35
CA SER A 164 -38.90 -6.88 -32.43
C SER A 164 -38.65 -6.45 -30.98
N TYR A 165 -38.33 -7.34 -30.05
CA TYR A 165 -37.95 -6.96 -28.69
C TYR A 165 -36.44 -6.66 -28.62
N PRO A 166 -35.96 -5.95 -27.58
CA PRO A 166 -34.53 -5.86 -27.31
C PRO A 166 -33.88 -7.25 -27.31
N TYR A 167 -32.74 -7.38 -27.96
CA TYR A 167 -32.16 -8.67 -28.30
C TYR A 167 -31.14 -9.15 -27.27
N LYS A 168 -30.26 -8.25 -26.82
CA LYS A 168 -29.10 -8.60 -26.00
C LYS A 168 -28.74 -7.51 -25.00
N ILE A 169 -28.27 -7.93 -23.83
CA ILE A 169 -27.61 -7.07 -22.85
C ILE A 169 -26.12 -7.31 -22.91
N VAL A 170 -25.33 -6.25 -22.98
CA VAL A 170 -23.86 -6.29 -22.98
C VAL A 170 -23.29 -5.34 -21.95
N LEU A 171 -22.05 -5.58 -21.55
CA LEU A 171 -21.29 -4.66 -20.71
C LEU A 171 -20.88 -3.44 -21.53
N LYS A 172 -21.02 -2.24 -20.96
CA LYS A 172 -20.60 -1.00 -21.63
C LYS A 172 -19.09 -0.98 -21.90
N GLU A 173 -18.31 -1.54 -20.98
CA GLU A 173 -16.84 -1.55 -21.05
C GLU A 173 -16.31 -2.55 -22.08
N ASP A 174 -17.08 -3.61 -22.37
CA ASP A 174 -16.72 -4.63 -23.34
C ASP A 174 -17.98 -5.12 -24.07
N LEU A 175 -18.26 -4.50 -25.23
CA LEU A 175 -19.42 -4.82 -26.07
C LEU A 175 -19.33 -6.22 -26.70
N SER A 176 -18.17 -6.87 -26.65
CA SER A 176 -17.96 -8.20 -27.23
C SER A 176 -18.27 -9.34 -26.26
N ARG A 177 -18.24 -9.07 -24.95
CA ARG A 177 -18.49 -10.08 -23.91
C ARG A 177 -19.93 -10.13 -23.49
N ASP A 178 -20.41 -11.36 -23.36
CA ASP A 178 -21.75 -11.65 -22.88
C ASP A 178 -21.77 -11.63 -21.37
N LEU A 179 -22.87 -11.13 -20.82
CA LEU A 179 -23.07 -11.01 -19.38
C LEU A 179 -22.94 -12.37 -18.65
N GLU A 180 -23.31 -13.46 -19.34
CA GLU A 180 -23.25 -14.85 -18.83
C GLU A 180 -21.83 -15.35 -18.56
N GLN A 181 -20.80 -14.70 -19.13
CA GLN A 181 -19.40 -15.09 -18.97
C GLN A 181 -18.64 -14.22 -17.95
N TYR A 182 -19.30 -13.23 -17.36
CA TYR A 182 -18.63 -12.25 -16.51
C TYR A 182 -18.51 -12.73 -15.05
N VAL A 183 -17.32 -12.59 -14.49
CA VAL A 183 -17.02 -12.91 -13.09
C VAL A 183 -16.38 -11.70 -12.41
N PHE A 184 -16.98 -11.24 -11.31
CA PHE A 184 -16.38 -10.23 -10.44
C PHE A 184 -15.35 -10.89 -9.53
N GLU A 185 -14.07 -10.72 -9.82
CA GLU A 185 -12.99 -11.26 -9.00
C GLU A 185 -12.57 -10.31 -7.87
N ASN A 186 -12.03 -10.90 -6.79
CA ASN A 186 -11.45 -10.18 -5.66
C ASN A 186 -12.41 -9.19 -4.95
N TYR A 187 -13.69 -9.51 -4.90
CA TYR A 187 -14.71 -8.62 -4.35
C TYR A 187 -14.80 -8.75 -2.82
N ARG A 188 -14.97 -7.62 -2.11
CA ARG A 188 -15.09 -7.61 -0.65
C ARG A 188 -16.55 -7.77 -0.23
N SER A 189 -16.84 -8.75 0.63
CA SER A 189 -18.18 -8.93 1.20
C SER A 189 -18.57 -7.71 2.02
N GLY A 190 -19.73 -7.11 1.72
CA GLY A 190 -20.23 -5.88 2.35
C GLY A 190 -19.76 -4.58 1.71
N ASP A 191 -19.12 -4.63 0.53
CA ASP A 191 -18.72 -3.41 -0.15
C ASP A 191 -19.91 -2.67 -0.79
N ASN A 192 -19.94 -1.34 -0.61
CA ASN A 192 -21.02 -0.48 -1.14
C ASN A 192 -20.69 0.09 -2.53
N ASN A 193 -19.48 -0.16 -3.04
CA ASN A 193 -18.99 0.37 -4.31
C ASN A 193 -19.30 -0.49 -5.53
N PHE A 194 -20.24 -1.44 -5.41
CA PHE A 194 -20.63 -2.25 -6.57
C PHE A 194 -21.21 -1.37 -7.68
N SER A 195 -20.62 -1.42 -8.87
CA SER A 195 -21.12 -0.68 -10.03
C SER A 195 -20.96 -1.44 -11.34
N ILE A 196 -22.05 -1.63 -12.08
CA ILE A 196 -22.04 -2.20 -13.43
C ILE A 196 -22.84 -1.29 -14.37
N LYS A 197 -22.34 -1.08 -15.58
CA LYS A 197 -23.06 -0.38 -16.65
C LYS A 197 -23.40 -1.36 -17.77
N LEU A 198 -24.69 -1.55 -18.02
CA LEU A 198 -25.20 -2.48 -19.04
C LEU A 198 -25.92 -1.72 -20.15
N ILE A 199 -25.71 -2.11 -21.40
CA ILE A 199 -26.35 -1.52 -22.59
C ILE A 199 -27.28 -2.55 -23.23
N LEU A 200 -28.43 -2.08 -23.71
CA LEU A 200 -29.35 -2.88 -24.51
C LEU A 200 -29.05 -2.73 -26.00
N LEU A 201 -28.96 -3.86 -26.69
CA LEU A 201 -28.83 -3.94 -28.13
C LEU A 201 -30.10 -4.50 -28.76
N ASP A 202 -30.47 -3.97 -29.92
CA ASP A 202 -31.51 -4.53 -30.77
C ASP A 202 -31.00 -5.68 -31.64
N GLU A 203 -31.89 -6.24 -32.46
CA GLU A 203 -31.56 -7.34 -33.36
C GLU A 203 -30.65 -6.96 -34.54
N GLU A 204 -30.44 -5.66 -34.76
CA GLU A 204 -29.48 -5.10 -35.71
C GLU A 204 -28.16 -4.71 -35.02
N TYR A 205 -27.98 -5.09 -33.74
CA TYR A 205 -26.84 -4.76 -32.88
C TYR A 205 -26.64 -3.26 -32.62
N ASN A 206 -27.68 -2.45 -32.79
CA ASN A 206 -27.65 -1.04 -32.44
C ASN A 206 -28.10 -0.82 -30.98
N PRO A 207 -27.53 0.15 -30.26
CA PRO A 207 -27.98 0.50 -28.92
C PRO A 207 -29.42 1.01 -28.90
N VAL A 208 -30.21 0.53 -27.94
CA VAL A 208 -31.57 1.01 -27.69
C VAL A 208 -31.51 2.40 -27.07
N LYS A 209 -32.19 3.39 -27.69
CA LYS A 209 -32.17 4.80 -27.29
C LYS A 209 -33.48 5.20 -26.63
N VAL A 210 -33.48 5.31 -25.30
CA VAL A 210 -34.68 5.66 -24.53
C VAL A 210 -34.49 7.03 -23.88
N SER A 211 -35.25 8.03 -24.32
CA SER A 211 -35.35 9.31 -23.62
C SER A 211 -36.62 9.32 -22.77
N SER A 212 -36.45 9.43 -21.45
CA SER A 212 -37.55 9.57 -20.49
C SER A 212 -38.23 10.94 -20.55
N LYS A 213 -37.69 11.88 -21.33
CA LYS A 213 -38.16 13.28 -21.42
C LYS A 213 -38.85 13.62 -22.74
N ASP A 214 -38.98 12.68 -23.68
CA ASP A 214 -39.56 12.98 -24.99
C ASP A 214 -41.08 13.13 -24.90
N ILE A 215 -41.56 14.37 -25.00
CA ILE A 215 -42.96 14.81 -25.05
C ILE A 215 -43.70 14.33 -26.34
N GLY A 216 -43.19 13.29 -27.02
CA GLY A 216 -43.66 12.86 -28.35
C GLY A 216 -44.02 11.39 -28.51
N TYR A 217 -43.85 10.54 -27.49
CA TYR A 217 -44.25 9.12 -27.57
C TYR A 217 -45.74 8.93 -27.24
N SER A 218 -46.39 7.99 -27.92
CA SER A 218 -47.74 7.55 -27.54
C SER A 218 -47.72 6.78 -26.21
N LEU A 219 -48.88 6.69 -25.56
CA LEU A 219 -49.06 5.90 -24.33
C LEU A 219 -48.60 4.44 -24.50
N LYS A 220 -48.79 3.87 -25.70
CA LYS A 220 -48.37 2.50 -26.04
C LYS A 220 -46.86 2.33 -25.91
N ILE A 221 -46.09 3.24 -26.54
CA ILE A 221 -44.63 3.21 -26.52
C ILE A 221 -44.09 3.55 -25.12
N GLN A 222 -44.71 4.50 -24.42
CA GLN A 222 -44.34 4.82 -23.03
C GLN A 222 -44.52 3.63 -22.09
N ASN A 223 -45.60 2.85 -22.26
CA ASN A 223 -45.83 1.65 -21.46
C ASN A 223 -44.80 0.56 -21.77
N GLU A 224 -44.41 0.37 -23.04
CA GLU A 224 -43.34 -0.58 -23.41
C GLU A 224 -42.00 -0.17 -22.77
N ILE A 225 -41.61 1.10 -22.87
CA ILE A 225 -40.36 1.62 -22.28
C ILE A 225 -40.33 1.41 -20.76
N LYS A 226 -41.44 1.63 -20.06
CA LYS A 226 -41.53 1.41 -18.59
C LYS A 226 -41.23 -0.04 -18.19
N THR A 227 -41.39 -1.00 -19.09
CA THR A 227 -41.04 -2.41 -18.82
C THR A 227 -39.54 -2.69 -18.87
N TYR A 228 -38.71 -1.77 -19.38
CA TYR A 228 -37.26 -1.92 -19.48
C TYR A 228 -36.60 -1.71 -18.12
N GLN A 229 -36.85 -2.66 -17.23
CA GLN A 229 -36.32 -2.77 -15.88
C GLN A 229 -35.66 -4.14 -15.68
N LEU A 230 -34.52 -4.13 -14.99
CA LEU A 230 -33.83 -5.32 -14.52
C LEU A 230 -34.14 -5.53 -13.04
N GLN A 231 -34.34 -6.78 -12.65
CA GLN A 231 -34.45 -7.19 -11.26
C GLN A 231 -33.32 -8.16 -10.92
N LEU A 232 -32.62 -7.91 -9.82
CA LEU A 232 -31.55 -8.76 -9.30
C LEU A 232 -32.08 -9.62 -8.17
N ILE A 233 -31.87 -10.93 -8.25
CA ILE A 233 -32.31 -11.89 -7.24
C ILE A 233 -31.15 -12.84 -6.89
N SER A 234 -31.02 -13.15 -5.61
CA SER A 234 -30.20 -14.27 -5.13
C SER A 234 -31.10 -15.47 -4.88
N LEU A 235 -30.80 -16.61 -5.52
CA LEU A 235 -31.54 -17.86 -5.31
C LEU A 235 -31.21 -18.52 -3.96
N ASN A 236 -29.97 -18.35 -3.49
CA ASN A 236 -29.50 -18.94 -2.26
C ASN A 236 -29.16 -17.87 -1.23
N LEU A 237 -30.16 -17.50 -0.43
CA LEU A 237 -30.02 -16.52 0.64
C LEU A 237 -29.02 -16.96 1.72
N THR A 238 -28.59 -18.23 1.78
CA THR A 238 -27.55 -18.65 2.74
C THR A 238 -26.14 -18.30 2.27
N GLU A 239 -25.93 -18.18 0.95
CA GLU A 239 -24.63 -17.94 0.31
C GLU A 239 -24.43 -16.50 -0.13
N LEU A 240 -25.49 -15.85 -0.62
CA LEU A 240 -25.46 -14.49 -1.11
C LEU A 240 -26.75 -13.75 -0.77
N GLU A 241 -26.61 -12.54 -0.24
CA GLU A 241 -27.70 -11.60 -0.01
C GLU A 241 -27.37 -10.27 -0.68
N ILE A 242 -28.37 -9.70 -1.36
CA ILE A 242 -28.28 -8.41 -2.04
C ILE A 242 -29.12 -7.43 -1.22
N LYS A 243 -28.50 -6.41 -0.64
CA LYS A 243 -29.18 -5.35 0.11
C LYS A 243 -29.32 -4.08 -0.73
N ASP A 244 -30.21 -3.21 -0.26
CA ASP A 244 -30.54 -1.91 -0.85
C ASP A 244 -31.26 -2.01 -2.21
N ASN A 245 -30.64 -1.55 -3.29
CA ASN A 245 -31.28 -1.48 -4.60
C ASN A 245 -31.19 -2.80 -5.38
N THR A 246 -32.33 -3.41 -5.69
CA THR A 246 -32.43 -4.64 -6.50
C THR A 246 -33.11 -4.45 -7.85
N GLN A 247 -33.67 -3.26 -8.12
CA GLN A 247 -34.37 -2.93 -9.36
C GLN A 247 -33.73 -1.74 -10.07
N PHE A 248 -33.49 -1.88 -11.38
CA PHE A 248 -32.78 -0.87 -12.19
C PHE A 248 -33.51 -0.58 -13.49
N GLN A 249 -33.84 0.69 -13.73
CA GLN A 249 -34.47 1.14 -14.98
C GLN A 249 -33.44 1.52 -16.03
N TYR A 250 -33.78 1.33 -17.31
CA TYR A 250 -32.96 1.76 -18.42
C TYR A 250 -33.14 3.26 -18.65
N ILE A 251 -32.07 4.04 -18.43
CA ILE A 251 -32.15 5.50 -18.46
C ILE A 251 -31.07 6.10 -19.35
N GLN A 252 -31.33 7.32 -19.81
CA GLN A 252 -30.33 8.15 -20.47
C GLN A 252 -29.40 8.77 -19.39
N SER A 253 -28.10 8.58 -19.55
CA SER A 253 -27.05 9.14 -18.71
C SER A 253 -26.02 9.84 -19.59
N GLY A 254 -26.14 11.17 -19.70
CA GLY A 254 -25.34 11.96 -20.65
C GLY A 254 -25.71 11.64 -22.10
N GLN A 255 -24.72 11.22 -22.91
CA GLN A 255 -24.91 10.80 -24.30
C GLN A 255 -25.30 9.32 -24.44
N ASP A 256 -25.19 8.53 -23.37
CA ASP A 256 -25.41 7.09 -23.38
C ASP A 256 -26.78 6.70 -22.81
N TYR A 257 -27.22 5.49 -23.16
CA TYR A 257 -28.41 4.84 -22.61
C TYR A 257 -27.98 3.53 -21.97
N LEU A 258 -28.22 3.38 -20.66
CA LEU A 258 -27.69 2.23 -19.92
C LEU A 258 -28.50 1.92 -18.65
N PHE A 259 -28.40 0.69 -18.19
CA PHE A 259 -28.69 0.32 -16.81
C PHE A 259 -27.47 0.62 -15.95
N ASN A 260 -27.65 1.45 -14.93
CA ASN A 260 -26.61 1.80 -13.97
C ASN A 260 -26.87 1.05 -12.65
N LEU A 261 -26.30 -0.14 -12.55
CA LEU A 261 -26.44 -1.02 -11.39
C LEU A 261 -25.51 -0.50 -10.28
N LYS A 262 -26.00 0.42 -9.43
CA LYS A 262 -25.26 1.06 -8.33
C LYS A 262 -26.08 1.11 -7.04
N GLY A 263 -25.40 1.23 -5.91
CA GLY A 263 -26.05 1.37 -4.60
C GLY A 263 -26.70 0.06 -4.13
N MET A 264 -26.06 -1.06 -4.46
CA MET A 264 -26.38 -2.37 -3.90
C MET A 264 -25.17 -2.85 -3.10
N GLN A 265 -25.44 -3.58 -2.03
CA GLN A 265 -24.41 -4.21 -1.21
C GLN A 265 -24.52 -5.73 -1.34
N LEU A 266 -23.42 -6.39 -1.73
CA LEU A 266 -23.36 -7.84 -1.85
C LEU A 266 -22.72 -8.47 -0.61
N LEU A 267 -23.50 -9.26 0.11
CA LEU A 267 -23.08 -9.96 1.31
C LEU A 267 -22.97 -11.46 1.02
N GLY A 268 -21.77 -12.01 1.16
CA GLY A 268 -21.56 -13.44 0.97
C GLY A 268 -20.39 -13.97 1.78
N THR A 269 -20.17 -15.27 1.73
CA THR A 269 -19.06 -15.90 2.46
C THR A 269 -17.70 -15.56 1.83
N PRO A 270 -16.75 -14.96 2.59
CA PRO A 270 -15.40 -14.71 2.11
C PRO A 270 -14.69 -15.99 1.65
N SER A 271 -13.94 -15.91 0.55
CA SER A 271 -13.28 -17.04 -0.17
C SER A 271 -14.19 -17.96 -1.00
N LYS A 272 -15.48 -17.65 -1.18
CA LYS A 272 -16.36 -18.44 -2.05
C LYS A 272 -16.73 -17.66 -3.31
N LYS A 273 -16.92 -18.42 -4.39
CA LYS A 273 -17.56 -17.97 -5.62
C LYS A 273 -19.05 -18.30 -5.56
N VAL A 274 -19.88 -17.29 -5.74
CA VAL A 274 -21.35 -17.40 -5.71
C VAL A 274 -21.94 -16.73 -6.94
N LYS A 275 -23.23 -16.95 -7.20
CA LYS A 275 -23.93 -16.32 -8.32
C LYS A 275 -25.21 -15.62 -7.89
N PHE A 276 -25.59 -14.58 -8.62
CA PHE A 276 -26.93 -13.99 -8.59
C PHE A 276 -27.50 -13.92 -10.00
N GLU A 277 -28.82 -13.81 -10.08
CA GLU A 277 -29.55 -13.73 -11.33
C GLU A 277 -29.96 -12.29 -11.64
N ILE A 278 -29.76 -11.90 -12.89
CA ILE A 278 -30.35 -10.68 -13.47
C ILE A 278 -31.54 -11.11 -14.34
N GLN A 279 -32.74 -10.73 -13.93
CA GLN A 279 -33.98 -11.03 -14.62
C GLN A 279 -34.43 -9.83 -15.47
N ALA A 280 -34.59 -10.08 -16.77
CA ALA A 280 -35.06 -9.10 -17.74
C ALA A 280 -36.42 -9.53 -18.30
N PHE A 281 -37.50 -9.04 -17.68
CA PHE A 281 -38.88 -9.41 -18.02
C PHE A 281 -39.35 -8.92 -19.39
N PHE A 282 -38.69 -7.89 -19.94
CA PHE A 282 -39.02 -7.31 -21.25
C PHE A 282 -38.39 -8.07 -22.43
N MET A 283 -37.41 -8.95 -22.16
CA MET A 283 -36.77 -9.76 -23.19
C MET A 283 -37.46 -11.11 -23.30
N GLN A 284 -37.96 -11.40 -24.49
CA GLN A 284 -38.76 -12.59 -24.75
C GLN A 284 -37.90 -13.83 -24.95
N LYS A 285 -38.44 -14.99 -24.57
CA LYS A 285 -37.82 -16.29 -24.83
C LYS A 285 -38.28 -16.81 -26.18
N ILE A 286 -37.34 -17.23 -27.01
CA ILE A 286 -37.62 -17.78 -28.33
C ILE A 286 -37.71 -19.30 -28.21
N SER A 287 -38.84 -19.88 -28.62
CA SER A 287 -39.03 -21.33 -28.74
C SER A 287 -39.43 -21.66 -30.18
N GLY A 288 -38.47 -22.11 -30.99
CA GLY A 288 -38.65 -22.25 -32.42
C GLY A 288 -38.93 -20.89 -33.08
N ASN A 289 -40.15 -20.68 -33.59
CA ASN A 289 -40.56 -19.45 -34.28
C ASN A 289 -41.46 -18.58 -33.41
N GLN A 290 -41.94 -19.11 -32.29
CA GLN A 290 -42.82 -18.40 -31.39
C GLN A 290 -42.00 -17.62 -30.37
N ILE A 291 -42.40 -16.37 -30.18
CA ILE A 291 -41.88 -15.47 -29.18
C ILE A 291 -42.78 -15.63 -27.97
N LEU A 292 -42.33 -16.42 -27.00
CA LEU A 292 -43.10 -16.69 -25.79
C LEU A 292 -42.89 -15.56 -24.79
N ILE A 293 -43.99 -15.17 -24.12
CA ILE A 293 -43.94 -14.32 -22.93
C ILE A 293 -43.08 -15.04 -21.90
N GLY A 294 -41.90 -14.51 -21.64
CA GLY A 294 -40.94 -15.11 -20.72
C GLY A 294 -39.90 -14.11 -20.26
N GLN A 295 -39.23 -14.43 -19.18
CA GLN A 295 -38.11 -13.66 -18.65
C GLN A 295 -36.79 -14.26 -19.15
N LYS A 296 -35.89 -13.42 -19.64
CA LYS A 296 -34.50 -13.83 -19.87
C LYS A 296 -33.70 -13.64 -18.58
N ILE A 297 -33.03 -14.71 -18.15
CA ILE A 297 -32.26 -14.76 -16.90
C ILE A 297 -30.78 -14.84 -17.26
N TYR A 298 -29.97 -14.01 -16.61
CA TYR A 298 -28.51 -14.03 -16.74
C TYR A 298 -27.88 -14.41 -15.40
N ASP A 299 -27.08 -15.47 -15.39
CA ASP A 299 -26.27 -15.85 -14.23
C ASP A 299 -24.98 -15.01 -14.20
N VAL A 300 -24.77 -14.26 -13.12
CA VAL A 300 -23.57 -13.44 -12.89
C VAL A 300 -22.83 -13.95 -11.67
N TYR A 301 -21.53 -14.18 -11.79
CA TYR A 301 -20.70 -14.73 -10.72
C TYR A 301 -19.90 -13.65 -10.00
N VAL A 302 -19.78 -13.80 -8.67
CA VAL A 302 -18.97 -12.96 -7.80
C VAL A 302 -18.07 -13.86 -6.95
N SER A 303 -16.78 -13.55 -6.94
CA SER A 303 -15.73 -14.26 -6.21
C SER A 303 -15.26 -13.39 -5.05
N PHE A 304 -15.66 -13.77 -3.83
CA PHE A 304 -15.34 -13.00 -2.63
C PHE A 304 -13.92 -13.30 -2.16
N ARG A 305 -13.13 -12.26 -1.89
CA ARG A 305 -11.79 -12.40 -1.30
C ARG A 305 -11.82 -12.68 0.20
N LYS A 306 -10.66 -13.06 0.76
CA LYS A 306 -10.45 -13.10 2.22
C LYS A 306 -10.38 -11.66 2.75
N CYS A 307 -10.79 -11.46 4.00
CA CYS A 307 -10.57 -10.16 4.64
C CYS A 307 -9.06 -9.92 4.82
N GLU A 308 -8.65 -8.68 4.61
CA GLU A 308 -7.24 -8.24 4.65
C GLU A 308 -6.92 -7.54 5.97
N VAL A 309 -5.63 -7.32 6.26
CA VAL A 309 -5.20 -6.57 7.45
C VAL A 309 -5.73 -5.15 7.39
N GLY A 310 -6.41 -4.73 8.46
CA GLY A 310 -7.16 -3.47 8.52
C GLY A 310 -8.66 -3.64 8.32
N GLU A 311 -9.11 -4.86 8.07
CA GLU A 311 -10.53 -5.26 8.06
C GLU A 311 -10.80 -6.23 9.22
N ILE A 312 -12.08 -6.38 9.60
CA ILE A 312 -12.54 -7.34 10.61
C ILE A 312 -13.70 -8.17 10.06
N TYR A 313 -13.82 -9.42 10.53
CA TYR A 313 -14.97 -10.27 10.23
C TYR A 313 -16.15 -9.84 11.12
N VAL A 314 -17.24 -9.37 10.51
CA VAL A 314 -18.49 -9.09 11.21
C VAL A 314 -19.49 -10.19 10.87
N LYS A 315 -19.94 -10.94 11.88
CA LYS A 315 -20.95 -12.00 11.72
C LYS A 315 -22.33 -11.35 11.59
N ILE A 316 -22.96 -11.50 10.43
CA ILE A 316 -24.33 -10.99 10.17
C ILE A 316 -25.37 -12.09 10.42
N SER A 317 -25.04 -13.34 10.09
CA SER A 317 -25.87 -14.52 10.33
C SER A 317 -24.98 -15.75 10.49
N ASP A 318 -25.55 -16.93 10.76
CA ASP A 318 -24.78 -18.15 11.03
C ASP A 318 -23.82 -18.58 9.90
N THR A 319 -24.10 -18.19 8.66
CA THR A 319 -23.25 -18.51 7.51
C THR A 319 -22.61 -17.30 6.85
N LYS A 320 -22.96 -16.06 7.21
CA LYS A 320 -22.51 -14.85 6.48
C LYS A 320 -21.61 -13.96 7.33
N TYR A 321 -20.51 -13.58 6.70
CA TYR A 321 -19.56 -12.62 7.26
C TYR A 321 -19.33 -11.49 6.28
N GLU A 322 -19.28 -10.29 6.81
CA GLU A 322 -18.83 -9.09 6.12
C GLU A 322 -17.38 -8.79 6.50
N CYS A 323 -16.59 -8.32 5.53
CA CYS A 323 -15.25 -7.81 5.79
C CYS A 323 -15.36 -6.30 6.00
N SER A 324 -15.60 -5.88 7.24
CA SER A 324 -15.76 -4.45 7.55
C SER A 324 -14.38 -3.79 7.67
N PRO A 325 -14.06 -2.75 6.87
CA PRO A 325 -12.84 -1.98 7.05
C PRO A 325 -12.90 -1.16 8.35
N CYS A 326 -11.75 -0.97 8.99
CA CYS A 326 -11.64 -0.02 10.10
C CYS A 326 -11.64 1.42 9.56
N GLY A 327 -12.73 2.14 9.83
CA GLY A 327 -12.92 3.52 9.38
C GLY A 327 -11.98 4.53 10.05
N ASP A 328 -12.21 5.81 9.76
CA ASP A 328 -11.37 6.90 10.27
C ASP A 328 -11.27 6.87 11.81
N LYS A 329 -10.05 7.05 12.31
CA LYS A 329 -9.67 6.97 13.75
C LYS A 329 -9.62 5.56 14.34
N PHE A 330 -9.82 4.53 13.54
CA PHE A 330 -9.71 3.14 13.98
C PHE A 330 -8.72 2.36 13.12
N TYR A 331 -8.14 1.30 13.69
CA TYR A 331 -7.23 0.42 12.97
C TYR A 331 -7.28 -1.03 13.44
N SER A 332 -6.76 -1.93 12.60
CA SER A 332 -6.46 -3.33 12.93
C SER A 332 -5.16 -3.76 12.26
N LEU A 333 -4.17 -4.16 13.05
CA LEU A 333 -2.85 -4.61 12.57
C LEU A 333 -2.74 -6.15 12.51
N GLN A 334 -3.71 -6.86 13.08
CA GLN A 334 -3.70 -8.31 13.13
C GLN A 334 -4.38 -8.91 11.90
N ASN A 335 -3.94 -10.11 11.51
CA ASN A 335 -4.65 -10.86 10.47
C ASN A 335 -6.08 -11.17 10.94
N PRO A 336 -7.11 -10.95 10.10
CA PRO A 336 -8.48 -11.21 10.49
C PRO A 336 -8.72 -12.72 10.69
N ILE A 337 -9.27 -13.09 11.84
CA ILE A 337 -9.59 -14.48 12.21
C ILE A 337 -11.11 -14.62 12.29
N LYS A 338 -11.66 -15.63 11.61
CA LYS A 338 -13.09 -15.94 11.67
C LYS A 338 -13.49 -16.35 13.08
N ASP A 339 -14.66 -15.92 13.52
CA ASP A 339 -15.24 -16.22 14.85
C ASP A 339 -14.40 -15.77 16.06
N SER A 340 -13.49 -14.82 15.85
CA SER A 340 -12.77 -14.14 16.92
C SER A 340 -13.48 -12.83 17.30
N ASN A 341 -13.40 -12.43 18.57
CA ASN A 341 -13.87 -11.13 19.05
C ASN A 341 -12.91 -9.99 18.64
N GLN A 342 -12.44 -9.99 17.39
CA GLN A 342 -11.60 -8.92 16.85
C GLN A 342 -12.45 -7.67 16.63
N ALA A 343 -11.98 -6.55 17.18
CA ALA A 343 -12.58 -5.25 17.01
C ALA A 343 -11.52 -4.26 16.52
N CYS A 344 -11.95 -3.25 15.77
CA CYS A 344 -11.06 -2.16 15.39
C CYS A 344 -10.67 -1.37 16.65
N LYS A 345 -9.36 -1.21 16.88
CA LYS A 345 -8.83 -0.44 18.01
C LYS A 345 -8.89 1.06 17.70
N SER A 346 -9.10 1.88 18.73
CA SER A 346 -9.01 3.34 18.62
C SER A 346 -7.56 3.76 18.37
N CYS A 347 -7.36 4.76 17.51
CA CYS A 347 -6.06 5.34 17.23
C CYS A 347 -5.39 5.82 18.54
N PRO A 348 -4.09 5.54 18.77
CA PRO A 348 -3.41 6.03 19.97
C PRO A 348 -3.38 7.56 19.98
N GLU A 349 -3.81 8.18 21.08
CA GLU A 349 -3.85 9.66 21.17
C GLU A 349 -2.44 10.27 21.22
N GLU A 350 -1.48 9.55 21.79
CA GLU A 350 -0.09 9.98 21.88
C GLU A 350 0.72 9.48 20.68
N GLY A 351 1.19 10.41 19.84
CA GLY A 351 2.16 10.14 18.78
C GLY A 351 1.60 9.66 17.44
N ALA A 352 0.28 9.52 17.27
CA ALA A 352 -0.37 9.30 15.98
C ALA A 352 -1.22 10.50 15.55
N VAL A 353 -1.12 10.88 14.27
CA VAL A 353 -1.93 11.95 13.66
C VAL A 353 -3.28 11.39 13.21
N SER A 354 -3.26 10.24 12.54
CA SER A 354 -4.47 9.58 12.06
C SER A 354 -4.23 8.09 11.85
N CYS A 355 -5.31 7.32 11.94
CA CYS A 355 -5.33 5.88 11.70
C CYS A 355 -6.47 5.53 10.75
N ILE A 356 -6.20 4.63 9.80
CA ILE A 356 -7.19 4.10 8.86
C ILE A 356 -6.80 2.67 8.46
N ASN A 357 -7.77 1.75 8.45
CA ASN A 357 -7.56 0.34 8.12
C ASN A 357 -6.41 -0.28 8.94
N SER A 358 -5.25 -0.49 8.32
CA SER A 358 -4.03 -1.05 8.92
C SER A 358 -2.88 -0.05 9.04
N LYS A 359 -3.13 1.23 8.74
CA LYS A 359 -2.12 2.28 8.73
C LYS A 359 -2.28 3.21 9.92
N ILE A 360 -1.17 3.46 10.60
CA ILE A 360 -1.04 4.45 11.67
C ILE A 360 -0.03 5.49 11.19
N ILE A 361 -0.50 6.72 10.98
CA ILE A 361 0.33 7.85 10.56
C ILE A 361 0.89 8.49 11.83
N LEU A 362 2.21 8.43 12.01
CA LEU A 362 2.88 8.96 13.19
C LEU A 362 3.07 10.47 13.12
N GLN A 363 3.09 11.11 14.28
CA GLN A 363 3.53 12.49 14.42
C GLN A 363 5.07 12.56 14.38
N SER A 364 5.62 13.66 13.85
CA SER A 364 7.06 13.92 13.88
C SER A 364 7.57 13.94 15.34
N GLY A 365 8.74 13.35 15.59
CA GLY A 365 9.30 13.12 16.92
C GLY A 365 8.95 11.77 17.56
N TYR A 366 8.17 10.93 16.88
CA TYR A 366 7.80 9.59 17.36
C TYR A 366 8.30 8.48 16.43
N TRP A 367 8.54 7.31 17.02
CA TRP A 367 9.04 6.12 16.36
C TRP A 367 8.25 4.89 16.79
N ARG A 368 8.15 3.90 15.91
CA ARG A 368 7.61 2.56 16.22
C ARG A 368 8.48 1.49 15.56
N ASN A 369 8.49 0.29 16.16
CA ASN A 369 9.35 -0.80 15.69
C ASN A 369 9.03 -1.26 14.26
N ASN A 370 7.75 -1.44 13.96
CA ASN A 370 7.30 -1.89 12.65
C ASN A 370 5.84 -1.49 12.41
N ASN A 371 5.34 -1.82 11.22
CA ASN A 371 3.97 -1.49 10.81
C ASN A 371 2.87 -2.23 11.57
N PHE A 372 3.21 -3.37 12.19
CA PHE A 372 2.28 -4.22 12.94
C PHE A 372 2.24 -3.92 14.44
N SER A 373 3.15 -3.06 14.91
CA SER A 373 3.22 -2.60 16.30
C SER A 373 2.37 -1.36 16.50
N ASP A 374 1.53 -1.40 17.53
CA ASP A 374 0.76 -0.26 18.05
C ASP A 374 1.50 0.50 19.17
N ILE A 375 2.70 0.05 19.55
CA ILE A 375 3.57 0.73 20.52
C ILE A 375 4.31 1.88 19.83
N ILE A 376 3.95 3.11 20.20
CA ILE A 376 4.52 4.36 19.69
C ILE A 376 5.36 4.99 20.80
N ILE A 377 6.61 5.32 20.49
CA ILE A 377 7.59 5.80 21.48
C ILE A 377 8.11 7.16 21.03
N LYS A 378 8.17 8.12 21.95
CA LYS A 378 8.75 9.44 21.70
C LYS A 378 10.28 9.35 21.64
N CYS A 379 10.89 9.96 20.63
CA CYS A 379 12.34 10.01 20.49
C CYS A 379 12.94 10.97 21.53
N ALA A 380 13.81 10.43 22.40
CA ALA A 380 14.29 11.14 23.59
C ALA A 380 15.47 12.08 23.29
N ASN A 381 16.45 11.61 22.52
CA ASN A 381 17.74 12.29 22.40
C ASN A 381 17.78 13.34 21.30
N ARG A 382 17.22 13.01 20.13
CA ARG A 382 17.09 13.90 18.98
C ARG A 382 15.73 13.66 18.31
N PRO A 383 14.66 14.33 18.76
CA PRO A 383 13.33 14.18 18.17
C PRO A 383 13.30 14.48 16.66
N GLU A 384 14.17 15.38 16.20
CA GLU A 384 14.32 15.75 14.79
C GLU A 384 14.72 14.58 13.87
N ASN A 385 15.38 13.54 14.42
CA ASN A 385 15.76 12.37 13.62
C ASN A 385 14.55 11.48 13.27
N CYS A 386 13.43 11.65 13.98
CA CYS A 386 12.21 10.86 13.82
C CYS A 386 11.17 11.66 13.05
N HIS A 387 10.97 11.33 11.77
CA HIS A 387 10.02 12.05 10.91
C HIS A 387 8.67 11.35 10.76
N GLY A 388 8.53 10.11 11.26
CA GLY A 388 7.26 9.38 11.30
C GLY A 388 6.76 8.83 9.97
N LYS A 389 7.58 8.91 8.90
CA LYS A 389 7.26 8.38 7.57
C LYS A 389 7.58 6.89 7.45
N GLU A 390 6.59 6.10 7.05
CA GLU A 390 6.71 4.64 6.89
C GLU A 390 7.75 4.22 5.85
N GLN A 391 7.79 4.88 4.69
CA GLN A 391 8.70 4.54 3.58
C GLN A 391 10.19 4.64 3.96
N ASP A 392 10.47 5.50 4.93
CA ASP A 392 11.81 5.86 5.39
C ASP A 392 12.23 5.11 6.67
N GLY A 393 11.43 4.10 7.10
CA GLY A 393 11.64 3.43 8.39
C GLY A 393 11.43 4.35 9.60
N PHE A 394 10.61 5.40 9.44
CA PHE A 394 10.29 6.45 10.40
C PHE A 394 11.43 7.44 10.71
N CYS A 395 12.59 7.27 10.09
CA CYS A 395 13.80 8.06 10.34
C CYS A 395 14.14 9.04 9.21
N VAL A 396 14.92 10.08 9.50
CA VAL A 396 15.52 10.97 8.50
C VAL A 396 16.67 10.25 7.77
N GLU A 397 17.00 10.70 6.55
CA GLU A 397 18.08 10.13 5.73
C GLU A 397 19.39 9.97 6.53
N GLY A 398 19.94 8.74 6.50
CA GLY A 398 21.18 8.38 7.17
C GLY A 398 21.01 7.76 8.56
N TYR A 399 19.81 7.83 9.15
CA TYR A 399 19.47 7.23 10.44
C TYR A 399 18.60 5.99 10.26
N ILE A 400 18.77 5.01 11.16
CA ILE A 400 18.02 3.75 11.21
C ILE A 400 17.84 3.27 12.67
N GLY A 401 17.05 2.22 12.83
CA GLY A 401 16.89 1.50 14.10
C GLY A 401 16.02 2.24 15.13
N PRO A 402 15.95 1.72 16.36
CA PRO A 402 15.17 2.29 17.44
C PRO A 402 15.49 3.75 17.72
N LEU A 403 14.43 4.57 17.81
CA LEU A 403 14.48 6.02 18.05
C LEU A 403 15.33 6.81 17.03
N CYS A 404 15.70 6.21 15.89
CA CYS A 404 16.56 6.82 14.88
C CYS A 404 17.90 7.30 15.45
N GLU A 405 18.46 6.53 16.38
CA GLU A 405 19.70 6.85 17.10
C GLU A 405 20.93 6.14 16.52
N VAL A 406 20.75 5.31 15.49
CA VAL A 406 21.82 4.53 14.85
C VAL A 406 22.02 5.02 13.42
N CYS A 407 23.27 5.09 12.99
CA CYS A 407 23.60 5.44 11.61
C CYS A 407 23.46 4.24 10.67
N ASP A 408 23.05 4.48 9.43
CA ASP A 408 23.07 3.45 8.37
C ASP A 408 24.50 3.20 7.88
N SER A 409 25.30 2.53 8.71
CA SER A 409 26.73 2.29 8.44
C SER A 409 26.97 1.33 7.28
N TYR A 410 26.01 0.46 6.98
CA TYR A 410 26.09 -0.48 5.87
C TYR A 410 25.45 0.06 4.59
N GLY A 411 24.60 1.09 4.67
CA GLY A 411 23.88 1.67 3.53
C GLY A 411 22.72 0.81 3.04
N VAL A 412 22.07 0.07 3.93
CA VAL A 412 21.00 -0.89 3.59
C VAL A 412 19.70 -0.17 3.26
N VAL A 413 19.37 0.91 3.98
CA VAL A 413 18.11 1.64 3.81
C VAL A 413 18.29 2.79 2.82
N TRP A 414 19.39 3.53 2.94
CA TRP A 414 19.59 4.78 2.20
C TRP A 414 20.54 4.65 0.99
N GLY A 415 21.10 3.47 0.75
CA GLY A 415 22.07 3.19 -0.33
C GLY A 415 23.44 3.86 -0.17
N LYS A 416 23.56 4.86 0.72
CA LYS A 416 24.80 5.53 1.11
C LYS A 416 25.20 5.11 2.52
N LYS A 417 26.50 5.07 2.80
CA LYS A 417 27.03 4.72 4.13
C LYS A 417 27.14 5.95 5.02
N TYR A 418 26.71 5.81 6.28
CA TYR A 418 26.78 6.86 7.30
C TYR A 418 27.54 6.38 8.55
N GLY A 419 28.43 7.23 9.07
CA GLY A 419 29.20 6.98 10.29
C GLY A 419 28.76 7.87 11.44
N TYR A 420 28.93 7.38 12.67
CA TYR A 420 28.62 8.13 13.87
C TYR A 420 29.69 9.18 14.18
N LEU A 421 29.27 10.41 14.49
CA LEU A 421 30.18 11.53 14.83
C LEU A 421 30.16 11.92 16.31
N GLY A 422 29.21 11.40 17.10
CA GLY A 422 28.93 11.87 18.46
C GLY A 422 27.51 12.44 18.60
N ASN A 423 26.98 12.47 19.82
CA ASN A 423 25.69 13.11 20.15
C ASN A 423 24.51 12.69 19.24
N TYR A 424 24.44 11.42 18.83
CA TYR A 424 23.40 10.88 17.96
C TYR A 424 23.35 11.53 16.56
N LEU A 425 24.50 12.03 16.08
CA LEU A 425 24.64 12.59 14.73
C LEU A 425 25.35 11.62 13.79
N CYS A 426 24.79 11.50 12.59
CA CYS A 426 25.30 10.67 11.51
C CYS A 426 25.76 11.55 10.35
N ASN A 427 26.91 11.21 9.76
CA ASN A 427 27.41 11.89 8.57
C ASN A 427 27.80 10.88 7.49
N GLN A 428 27.69 11.29 6.24
CA GLN A 428 27.97 10.45 5.10
C GLN A 428 29.48 10.14 4.99
N CYS A 429 29.82 8.87 4.73
CA CYS A 429 31.20 8.38 4.65
C CYS A 429 31.99 8.81 3.39
N ASN A 430 31.63 9.93 2.74
CA ASN A 430 32.20 10.34 1.45
C ASN A 430 33.63 10.92 1.51
N GLN A 431 34.08 11.32 2.70
CA GLN A 431 35.39 11.98 2.86
C GLN A 431 36.24 11.25 3.91
N PRO A 432 36.84 10.09 3.58
CA PRO A 432 37.68 9.36 4.51
C PRO A 432 38.90 10.20 4.96
N ALA A 433 39.42 11.07 4.09
CA ALA A 433 40.57 11.91 4.39
C ALA A 433 40.32 12.90 5.55
N SER A 434 39.13 13.49 5.66
CA SER A 434 38.83 14.44 6.74
C SER A 434 38.62 13.73 8.09
N ILE A 435 38.05 12.53 8.06
CA ILE A 435 37.89 11.67 9.26
C ILE A 435 39.27 11.20 9.75
N ILE A 436 40.12 10.69 8.85
CA ILE A 436 41.48 10.25 9.18
C ILE A 436 42.32 11.42 9.71
N LEU A 437 42.23 12.60 9.09
CA LEU A 437 42.95 13.79 9.57
C LEU A 437 42.51 14.19 10.99
N LYS A 438 41.20 14.19 11.28
CA LYS A 438 40.68 14.46 12.62
C LYS A 438 41.16 13.42 13.63
N GLN A 439 41.16 12.13 13.28
CA GLN A 439 41.65 11.07 14.15
C GLN A 439 43.16 11.19 14.40
N LEU A 440 43.94 11.53 13.38
CA LEU A 440 45.38 11.72 13.48
C LEU A 440 45.71 12.91 14.40
N ILE A 441 45.00 14.02 14.27
CA ILE A 441 45.14 15.17 15.18
C ILE A 441 44.85 14.77 16.63
N HIS A 442 43.74 14.06 16.88
CA HIS A 442 43.40 13.59 18.22
C HIS A 442 44.44 12.60 18.77
N PHE A 443 44.91 11.67 17.95
CA PHE A 443 45.97 10.74 18.30
C PHE A 443 47.25 11.48 18.72
N LEU A 444 47.66 12.50 17.96
CA LEU A 444 48.80 13.36 18.28
C LEU A 444 48.61 14.18 19.55
N LEU A 445 47.42 14.73 19.79
CA LEU A 445 47.13 15.48 21.02
C LEU A 445 47.21 14.58 22.26
N ILE A 446 46.62 13.39 22.20
CA ILE A 446 46.66 12.41 23.30
C ILE A 446 48.09 11.91 23.51
N SER A 447 48.85 11.62 22.44
CA SER A 447 50.23 11.18 22.57
C SER A 447 51.12 12.27 23.16
N ALA A 448 51.00 13.53 22.70
CA ALA A 448 51.71 14.67 23.26
C ALA A 448 51.40 14.87 24.74
N TYR A 449 50.12 14.75 25.13
CA TYR A 449 49.69 14.81 26.53
C TYR A 449 50.31 13.69 27.38
N LEU A 450 50.24 12.43 26.91
CA LEU A 450 50.83 11.29 27.62
C LEU A 450 52.35 11.45 27.76
N ILE A 451 53.03 11.88 26.70
CA ILE A 451 54.46 12.18 26.70
C ILE A 451 54.79 13.26 27.73
N TYR A 452 54.05 14.37 27.74
CA TYR A 452 54.25 15.45 28.72
C TYR A 452 54.06 14.96 30.15
N SER A 453 52.99 14.20 30.41
CA SER A 453 52.71 13.68 31.75
C SER A 453 53.79 12.68 32.21
N ILE A 454 54.26 11.83 31.30
CA ILE A 454 55.37 10.90 31.54
C ILE A 454 56.66 11.68 31.85
N GLN A 455 57.04 12.65 31.01
CA GLN A 455 58.23 13.47 31.23
C GLN A 455 58.20 14.14 32.60
N LYS A 456 57.07 14.75 32.96
CA LYS A 456 56.90 15.35 34.29
C LYS A 456 56.98 14.34 35.42
N SER A 457 56.43 13.15 35.26
CA SER A 457 56.56 12.09 36.26
C SER A 457 58.01 11.63 36.46
N ILE A 458 58.79 11.54 35.37
CA ILE A 458 60.21 11.18 35.39
C ILE A 458 61.05 12.30 35.99
N ASP A 459 60.75 13.57 35.68
CA ASP A 459 61.43 14.74 36.27
C ASP A 459 61.25 14.76 37.79
N VAL A 460 60.03 14.48 38.28
CA VAL A 460 59.76 14.42 39.72
C VAL A 460 60.51 13.24 40.36
N ALA A 461 60.47 12.06 39.75
CA ALA A 461 61.18 10.89 40.26
C ALA A 461 62.71 11.09 40.27
N SER A 462 63.28 11.70 39.23
CA SER A 462 64.72 11.96 39.14
C SER A 462 65.19 12.99 40.18
N LYS A 463 64.44 14.07 40.39
CA LYS A 463 64.70 15.04 41.47
C LYS A 463 64.67 14.37 42.85
N GLN A 464 63.68 13.51 43.10
CA GLN A 464 63.60 12.76 44.36
C GLN A 464 64.82 11.83 44.54
N ILE A 465 65.28 11.16 43.48
CA ILE A 465 66.49 10.31 43.53
C ILE A 465 67.74 11.13 43.82
N ILE A 466 67.90 12.29 43.17
CA ILE A 466 69.05 13.20 43.37
C ILE A 466 69.06 13.69 44.82
N CYS A 467 67.93 14.18 45.34
CA CYS A 467 67.82 14.63 46.74
C CYS A 467 68.13 13.51 47.73
N GLN A 468 67.60 12.30 47.52
CA GLN A 468 67.91 11.13 48.35
C GLN A 468 69.38 10.75 48.31
N THR A 469 70.02 10.86 47.14
CA THR A 469 71.45 10.54 46.95
C THR A 469 72.34 11.58 47.63
N LEU A 470 72.09 12.88 47.43
CA LEU A 470 72.82 13.97 48.10
C LEU A 470 72.70 13.91 49.62
N ARG A 471 71.54 13.50 50.12
CA ARG A 471 71.32 13.27 51.55
C ARG A 471 72.12 12.07 52.07
N ARG A 472 72.17 10.95 51.35
CA ARG A 472 72.99 9.78 51.73
C ARG A 472 74.48 10.10 51.71
N LEU A 473 74.91 11.01 50.84
CA LEU A 473 76.28 11.51 50.76
C LEU A 473 76.58 12.64 51.77
N ASN A 474 75.61 13.03 52.62
CA ASN A 474 75.71 14.12 53.59
C ASN A 474 76.15 15.49 53.00
N VAL A 475 75.90 15.74 51.71
CA VAL A 475 76.28 17.01 51.05
C VAL A 475 75.31 18.14 51.39
N ILE A 476 74.01 17.85 51.53
CA ILE A 476 72.95 18.83 51.82
C ILE A 476 71.90 18.20 52.76
N ILE A 477 71.49 18.93 53.80
CA ILE A 477 70.36 18.56 54.68
C ILE A 477 69.07 19.17 54.12
N ILE A 478 68.43 18.48 53.18
CA ILE A 478 67.14 18.89 52.61
C ILE A 478 66.01 18.28 53.47
N GLY A 479 65.07 19.13 53.92
CA GLY A 479 63.86 18.68 54.61
C GLY A 479 62.87 17.99 53.67
N LYS A 480 62.03 17.07 54.19
CA LYS A 480 61.02 16.31 53.42
C LYS A 480 60.04 17.20 52.61
N THR A 481 59.90 18.47 52.98
CA THR A 481 59.04 19.46 52.33
C THR A 481 59.65 20.03 51.03
N GLY A 482 60.97 20.05 50.89
CA GLY A 482 61.66 20.47 49.66
C GLY A 482 61.73 19.40 48.57
N GLU A 483 61.39 18.14 48.89
CA GLU A 483 61.44 16.98 47.98
C GLU A 483 60.12 16.72 47.22
N LYS A 484 59.01 17.32 47.63
CA LYS A 484 57.67 16.96 47.14
C LYS A 484 57.07 18.03 46.23
N ASP A 485 57.29 17.87 44.94
CA ASP A 485 56.48 18.51 43.91
C ASP A 485 55.08 17.86 43.88
N GLN A 486 54.03 18.64 44.18
CA GLN A 486 52.64 18.16 44.23
C GLN A 486 51.93 18.19 42.86
N ILE A 487 52.59 18.67 41.80
CA ILE A 487 51.98 18.81 40.47
C ILE A 487 51.44 17.47 39.95
N SER A 488 52.16 16.35 40.19
CA SER A 488 51.71 15.01 39.78
C SER A 488 50.39 14.60 40.45
N PHE A 489 50.24 14.94 41.74
CA PHE A 489 49.02 14.68 42.49
C PHE A 489 47.83 15.48 41.95
N TYR A 490 48.00 16.78 41.68
CA TYR A 490 46.95 17.63 41.12
C TYR A 490 46.53 17.19 39.71
N ILE A 491 47.49 16.78 38.87
CA ILE A 491 47.19 16.24 37.52
C ILE A 491 46.33 14.98 37.64
N LYS A 492 46.68 14.03 38.52
CA LYS A 492 45.87 12.81 38.75
C LYS A 492 44.48 13.12 39.29
N LEU A 493 44.37 14.11 40.18
CA LEU A 493 43.09 14.55 40.73
C LEU A 493 42.19 15.14 39.64
N PHE A 494 42.73 16.03 38.81
CA PHE A 494 42.04 16.62 37.67
C PHE A 494 41.56 15.54 36.69
N ILE A 495 42.43 14.62 36.29
CA ILE A 495 42.07 13.49 35.41
C ILE A 495 40.94 12.66 36.02
N ASN A 496 41.01 12.38 37.33
CA ASN A 496 39.98 11.62 38.02
C ASN A 496 38.60 12.26 37.84
N TYR A 497 38.48 13.55 38.17
CA TYR A 497 37.21 14.25 38.09
C TYR A 497 36.71 14.37 36.65
N VAL A 498 37.58 14.67 35.68
CA VAL A 498 37.20 14.74 34.26
C VAL A 498 36.67 13.40 33.74
N GLN A 499 37.34 12.29 34.11
CA GLN A 499 36.90 10.93 33.75
C GLN A 499 35.57 10.54 34.42
N VAL A 500 35.39 10.87 35.70
CA VAL A 500 34.12 10.60 36.40
C VAL A 500 32.99 11.43 35.80
N THR A 501 33.23 12.70 35.46
CA THR A 501 32.21 13.54 34.80
C THR A 501 31.81 13.02 33.43
N SER A 502 32.75 12.51 32.62
CA SER A 502 32.42 11.97 31.30
C SER A 502 31.62 10.66 31.39
N ILE A 503 31.86 9.83 32.42
CA ILE A 503 31.07 8.61 32.68
C ILE A 503 29.63 8.98 33.06
N ILE A 504 29.45 9.90 34.01
CA ILE A 504 28.11 10.30 34.51
C ILE A 504 27.27 10.95 33.40
N GLN A 505 27.89 11.77 32.56
CA GLN A 505 27.22 12.40 31.41
C GLN A 505 26.70 11.38 30.39
N ASN A 506 27.47 10.33 30.11
CA ASN A 506 27.06 9.27 29.18
C ASN A 506 25.96 8.36 29.73
N SER A 507 25.69 8.37 31.04
CA SER A 507 24.88 7.34 31.70
C SER A 507 23.67 7.84 32.51
N ILE A 508 23.65 9.05 33.08
CA ILE A 508 22.64 9.39 34.12
C ILE A 508 21.96 10.77 33.97
N PHE A 509 22.64 11.87 33.61
CA PHE A 509 22.03 13.21 33.66
C PHE A 509 22.35 14.11 32.47
N LYS A 510 21.31 14.58 31.76
CA LYS A 510 21.37 15.54 30.66
C LYS A 510 20.82 16.91 31.06
N PHE A 511 21.39 17.54 32.09
CA PHE A 511 20.84 18.78 32.67
C PHE A 511 21.53 20.08 32.19
N PHE A 512 22.65 20.02 31.46
CA PHE A 512 23.39 21.22 31.05
C PHE A 512 23.77 21.20 29.55
N ASP A 513 23.58 22.33 28.87
CA ASP A 513 23.73 22.54 27.42
C ASP A 513 25.01 23.35 27.08
N ILE A 514 26.14 23.09 27.77
CA ILE A 514 27.32 23.96 27.76
C ILE A 514 28.54 23.30 27.11
N THR A 515 29.30 24.08 26.32
CA THR A 515 30.60 23.78 25.67
C THR A 515 31.68 23.14 26.53
N PHE A 516 31.55 23.18 27.87
CA PHE A 516 32.42 22.46 28.81
C PHE A 516 32.32 20.94 28.66
N ILE A 517 31.20 20.44 28.12
CA ILE A 517 30.91 19.02 27.90
C ILE A 517 31.85 18.39 26.86
N ASP A 518 32.15 19.08 25.76
CA ASP A 518 33.00 18.54 24.70
C ASP A 518 34.45 18.33 25.18
N ILE A 519 34.98 19.27 25.97
CA ILE A 519 36.34 19.16 26.55
C ILE A 519 36.43 17.94 27.47
N SER A 520 35.41 17.71 28.30
CA SER A 520 35.39 16.57 29.22
C SER A 520 35.32 15.22 28.50
N SER A 521 34.65 15.14 27.35
CA SER A 521 34.57 13.91 26.55
C SER A 521 35.87 13.59 25.83
N ILE A 522 36.60 14.61 25.35
CA ILE A 522 37.88 14.47 24.63
C ILE A 522 38.99 14.01 25.58
N PHE A 523 39.13 14.66 26.74
CA PHE A 523 40.18 14.34 27.71
C PHE A 523 39.79 13.22 28.69
N GLY A 524 38.49 13.07 28.99
CA GLY A 524 37.98 12.06 29.92
C GLY A 524 37.82 10.68 29.27
N SER A 525 37.34 10.60 28.03
CA SER A 525 37.12 9.32 27.33
C SER A 525 37.73 9.25 25.92
N PRO A 526 39.06 9.41 25.75
CA PRO A 526 39.74 9.28 24.45
C PRO A 526 39.36 8.07 23.60
N SER A 527 39.15 6.90 24.22
CA SER A 527 38.88 5.65 23.51
C SER A 527 37.52 5.60 22.84
N SER A 528 36.48 6.23 23.43
CA SER A 528 35.13 6.21 22.86
C SER A 528 35.05 7.09 21.61
N TYR A 529 35.65 8.29 21.67
CA TYR A 529 35.69 9.22 20.54
C TYR A 529 36.46 8.64 19.33
N LEU A 530 37.62 8.03 19.60
CA LEU A 530 38.43 7.40 18.56
C LEU A 530 37.80 6.13 17.98
N SER A 531 37.05 5.36 18.78
CA SER A 531 36.38 4.16 18.29
C SER A 531 35.13 4.47 17.46
N ASN A 532 34.30 5.43 17.89
CA ASN A 532 33.01 5.67 17.24
C ASN A 532 33.16 6.35 15.87
N SER A 533 34.26 7.09 15.66
CA SER A 533 34.55 7.72 14.36
C SER A 533 35.04 6.73 13.29
N LEU A 534 35.27 5.45 13.63
CA LEU A 534 35.75 4.42 12.72
C LEU A 534 34.64 3.53 12.13
N ASP A 535 33.37 3.81 12.41
CA ASP A 535 32.25 3.02 11.89
C ASP A 535 32.26 2.90 10.35
N CYS A 536 32.59 3.99 9.66
CA CYS A 536 32.75 4.00 8.20
C CYS A 536 33.84 3.04 7.71
N PHE A 537 34.87 2.79 8.52
CA PHE A 537 35.95 1.86 8.19
C PHE A 537 35.55 0.43 8.56
N PHE A 538 34.98 0.22 9.75
CA PHE A 538 34.51 -1.10 10.19
C PHE A 538 33.46 -1.68 9.26
N SER A 539 32.55 -0.85 8.73
CA SER A 539 31.52 -1.27 7.77
C SER A 539 32.04 -1.71 6.39
N GLN A 540 33.34 -1.61 6.12
CA GLN A 540 33.96 -2.14 4.90
C GLN A 540 34.45 -3.58 5.06
N THR A 541 34.75 -3.99 6.29
CA THR A 541 35.52 -5.23 6.53
C THR A 541 34.67 -6.49 6.57
N ASN A 542 33.36 -6.41 6.86
CA ASN A 542 32.37 -7.52 6.90
C ASN A 542 32.76 -8.80 7.69
N ILE A 543 33.89 -8.84 8.39
CA ILE A 543 34.40 -10.02 9.11
C ILE A 543 33.64 -10.26 10.42
N LEU A 544 33.30 -9.19 11.13
CA LEU A 544 32.62 -9.18 12.42
C LEU A 544 31.64 -8.00 12.47
N PRO A 545 30.54 -8.09 13.24
CA PRO A 545 29.68 -6.94 13.53
C PRO A 545 30.45 -5.77 14.14
N ILE A 546 30.02 -4.54 13.83
CA ILE A 546 30.74 -3.29 14.18
C ILE A 546 30.92 -3.16 15.70
N GLU A 547 29.91 -3.54 16.49
CA GLU A 547 29.94 -3.48 17.96
C GLU A 547 31.11 -4.29 18.55
N TYR A 548 31.40 -5.48 18.00
CA TYR A 548 32.52 -6.30 18.47
C TYR A 548 33.86 -5.81 17.91
N LEU A 549 33.90 -5.31 16.67
CA LEU A 549 35.09 -4.67 16.11
C LEU A 549 35.52 -3.43 16.93
N ARG A 550 34.55 -2.63 17.40
CA ARG A 550 34.80 -1.54 18.35
C ARG A 550 35.44 -2.06 19.65
N GLY A 551 34.92 -3.15 20.21
CA GLY A 551 35.50 -3.79 21.40
C GLY A 551 36.96 -4.23 21.21
N ILE A 552 37.29 -4.78 20.04
CA ILE A 552 38.68 -5.14 19.66
C ILE A 552 39.54 -3.90 19.57
N TRP A 553 39.09 -2.90 18.82
CA TRP A 553 39.85 -1.69 18.57
C TRP A 553 40.16 -0.95 19.87
N VAL A 554 39.17 -0.77 20.74
CA VAL A 554 39.33 -0.14 22.06
C VAL A 554 40.28 -0.93 22.97
N SER A 555 40.38 -2.26 22.78
CA SER A 555 41.34 -3.10 23.48
C SER A 555 42.75 -3.01 22.89
N ILE A 556 42.90 -2.79 21.58
CA ILE A 556 44.21 -2.69 20.91
C ILE A 556 44.82 -1.30 21.08
N GLN A 557 43.99 -0.25 21.07
CA GLN A 557 44.41 1.15 21.10
C GLN A 557 45.44 1.49 22.20
N PRO A 558 45.29 1.05 23.47
CA PRO A 558 46.28 1.34 24.51
C PRO A 558 47.67 0.78 24.20
N PHE A 559 47.77 -0.36 23.51
CA PHE A 559 49.05 -0.96 23.14
C PHE A 559 49.80 -0.11 22.10
N PHE A 560 49.10 0.55 21.18
CA PHE A 560 49.73 1.49 20.24
C PHE A 560 50.36 2.69 20.98
N TYR A 561 49.65 3.27 21.95
CA TYR A 561 50.20 4.36 22.75
C TYR A 561 51.38 3.92 23.62
N ILE A 562 51.31 2.71 24.19
CA ILE A 562 52.43 2.11 24.94
C ILE A 562 53.63 1.88 24.02
N LEU A 563 53.43 1.40 22.79
CA LEU A 563 54.50 1.20 21.82
C LEU A 563 55.19 2.52 21.46
N VAL A 564 54.42 3.56 21.16
CA VAL A 564 54.97 4.91 20.91
C VAL A 564 55.75 5.42 22.14
N ALA A 565 55.22 5.21 23.35
CA ALA A 565 55.89 5.61 24.58
C ALA A 565 57.19 4.83 24.84
N ILE A 566 57.26 3.54 24.49
CA ILE A 566 58.48 2.72 24.62
C ILE A 566 59.54 3.14 23.61
N VAL A 567 59.15 3.52 22.39
CA VAL A 567 60.11 4.00 21.38
C VAL A 567 60.73 5.34 21.81
N LEU A 568 59.96 6.21 22.46
CA LEU A 568 60.40 7.55 22.84
C LEU A 568 61.04 7.62 24.25
N PHE A 569 60.72 6.68 25.15
CA PHE A 569 61.13 6.71 26.56
C PHE A 569 61.48 5.30 27.10
N THR A 570 61.85 5.22 28.38
CA THR A 570 62.26 3.96 29.04
C THR A 570 61.08 3.07 29.42
N LEU A 571 61.38 1.82 29.80
CA LEU A 571 60.43 0.79 30.26
C LEU A 571 59.54 1.18 31.46
N SER A 572 59.69 2.33 32.13
CA SER A 572 58.77 2.71 33.22
C SER A 572 57.41 3.27 32.72
N THR A 573 57.26 3.49 31.41
CA THR A 573 56.10 4.16 30.78
C THR A 573 54.87 3.29 30.54
N TYR A 574 55.00 1.96 30.46
CA TYR A 574 53.86 1.08 30.17
C TYR A 574 52.82 1.05 31.29
N ILE A 575 53.25 1.20 32.55
CA ILE A 575 52.37 1.21 33.72
C ILE A 575 51.47 2.46 33.72
N PHE A 576 52.03 3.60 33.30
CA PHE A 576 51.29 4.85 33.17
C PHE A 576 50.25 4.80 32.06
N GLY A 577 50.64 4.33 30.87
CA GLY A 577 49.72 4.15 29.74
C GLY A 577 48.56 3.22 30.09
N PHE A 578 48.82 2.14 30.83
CA PHE A 578 47.78 1.24 31.31
C PHE A 578 46.73 1.95 32.19
N ILE A 579 47.16 2.66 33.24
CA ILE A 579 46.23 3.33 34.18
C ILE A 579 45.38 4.39 33.46
N ALA A 580 45.95 5.09 32.48
CA ALA A 580 45.24 6.13 31.74
C ALA A 580 44.07 5.57 30.89
N PHE A 581 44.25 4.39 30.29
CA PHE A 581 43.25 3.82 29.36
C PHE A 581 42.34 2.76 29.98
N GLN A 582 42.74 2.11 31.08
CA GLN A 582 42.02 0.96 31.66
C GLN A 582 40.52 1.24 31.89
N CYS A 583 40.20 2.35 32.56
CA CYS A 583 38.83 2.71 32.90
C CYS A 583 37.98 2.92 31.62
N ASN A 584 38.54 3.58 30.61
CA ASN A 584 37.85 3.87 29.36
C ASN A 584 37.57 2.60 28.54
N THR A 585 38.54 1.70 28.46
CA THR A 585 38.38 0.40 27.81
C THR A 585 37.32 -0.44 28.50
N ALA A 586 37.34 -0.49 29.84
CA ALA A 586 36.33 -1.22 30.62
C ALA A 586 34.91 -0.67 30.37
N THR A 587 34.72 0.66 30.39
CA THR A 587 33.41 1.29 30.13
C THR A 587 32.85 0.94 28.76
N GLN A 588 33.67 0.95 27.71
CA GLN A 588 33.20 0.58 26.36
C GLN A 588 32.82 -0.90 26.27
N LEU A 589 33.58 -1.80 26.90
CA LEU A 589 33.24 -3.22 26.94
C LEU A 589 31.93 -3.45 27.71
N VAL A 590 31.69 -2.73 28.82
CA VAL A 590 30.42 -2.79 29.56
C VAL A 590 29.24 -2.32 28.71
N LEU A 591 29.39 -1.27 27.90
CA LEU A 591 28.33 -0.80 26.99
C LEU A 591 27.96 -1.82 25.91
N ILE A 592 28.92 -2.64 25.46
CA ILE A 592 28.66 -3.73 24.50
C ILE A 592 27.91 -4.88 25.17
N MET A 593 28.16 -5.16 26.46
CA MET A 593 27.46 -6.23 27.21
C MET A 593 26.09 -5.78 27.76
N SER A 594 25.92 -4.48 27.98
CA SER A 594 24.73 -3.90 28.62
C SER A 594 23.60 -3.67 27.63
N CYS A 595 22.37 -3.81 28.12
CA CYS A 595 21.17 -3.69 27.31
C CYS A 595 20.23 -2.60 27.81
N SER A 596 19.44 -2.04 26.90
CA SER A 596 18.39 -1.05 27.16
C SER A 596 17.07 -1.50 26.57
N GLN A 597 15.98 -1.38 27.34
CA GLN A 597 14.64 -1.68 26.87
C GLN A 597 14.07 -0.51 26.07
N ILE A 598 13.59 -0.79 24.85
CA ILE A 598 12.87 0.19 24.01
C ILE A 598 11.57 -0.48 23.56
N GLY A 599 10.45 -0.07 24.16
CA GLY A 599 9.18 -0.79 24.02
C GLY A 599 9.26 -2.16 24.68
N ASP A 600 8.94 -3.20 23.92
CA ASP A 600 8.94 -4.59 24.41
C ASP A 600 10.26 -5.33 24.14
N VAL A 601 11.20 -4.71 23.44
CA VAL A 601 12.45 -5.36 22.99
C VAL A 601 13.65 -4.75 23.70
N TYR A 602 14.61 -5.60 24.07
CA TYR A 602 15.89 -5.19 24.63
C TYR A 602 16.93 -5.07 23.51
N TYR A 603 17.64 -3.93 23.46
CA TYR A 603 18.69 -3.65 22.47
C TYR A 603 20.04 -3.46 23.16
N ILE A 604 21.14 -3.69 22.42
CA ILE A 604 22.51 -3.49 22.91
C ILE A 604 22.81 -1.99 23.04
N LYS A 605 23.26 -1.51 24.21
CA LYS A 605 23.47 -0.07 24.45
C LYS A 605 24.50 0.56 23.51
N SER A 606 25.55 -0.17 23.13
CA SER A 606 26.55 0.34 22.18
C SER A 606 26.02 0.44 20.73
N GLN A 607 24.94 -0.26 20.41
CA GLN A 607 24.43 -0.42 19.05
C GLN A 607 22.93 -0.78 19.07
N LEU A 608 22.07 0.24 19.10
CA LEU A 608 20.64 0.07 19.36
C LEU A 608 19.86 -0.65 18.25
N ASN A 609 20.44 -0.92 17.08
CA ASN A 609 19.77 -1.69 16.02
C ASN A 609 19.95 -3.22 16.16
N LYS A 610 20.61 -3.69 17.23
CA LYS A 610 20.83 -5.11 17.51
C LYS A 610 20.09 -5.53 18.77
N GLU A 611 19.32 -6.60 18.66
CA GLU A 611 18.59 -7.17 19.78
C GLU A 611 19.55 -7.84 20.78
N CYS A 612 19.28 -7.61 22.06
CA CYS A 612 19.99 -8.20 23.18
C CYS A 612 19.51 -9.64 23.43
N TYR A 613 20.32 -10.41 24.15
CA TYR A 613 20.07 -11.81 24.54
C TYR A 613 19.83 -12.79 23.38
N THR A 614 20.14 -12.40 22.15
CA THR A 614 20.21 -13.32 21.01
C THR A 614 21.34 -14.33 21.19
N GLN A 615 21.26 -15.47 20.50
CA GLN A 615 22.31 -16.50 20.54
C GLN A 615 23.69 -15.94 20.13
N GLU A 616 23.69 -15.04 19.14
CA GLU A 616 24.90 -14.34 18.69
C GLU A 616 25.47 -13.44 19.80
N HIS A 617 24.63 -12.59 20.39
CA HIS A 617 25.04 -11.69 21.47
C HIS A 617 25.59 -12.46 22.67
N LEU A 618 24.91 -13.50 23.13
CA LEU A 618 25.38 -14.31 24.26
C LEU A 618 26.71 -15.01 23.96
N LYS A 619 26.89 -15.54 22.75
CA LYS A 619 28.14 -16.19 22.33
C LYS A 619 29.32 -15.21 22.35
N TYR A 620 29.20 -14.07 21.68
CA TYR A 620 30.30 -13.10 21.64
C TYR A 620 30.54 -12.44 23.00
N THR A 621 29.48 -12.17 23.77
CA THR A 621 29.64 -11.62 25.11
C THR A 621 30.38 -12.60 26.04
N LEU A 622 30.00 -13.88 26.09
CA LEU A 622 30.62 -14.85 26.99
C LEU A 622 32.03 -15.28 26.56
N TYR A 623 32.26 -15.52 25.26
CA TYR A 623 33.53 -16.07 24.78
C TYR A 623 34.55 -15.00 24.36
N PHE A 624 34.13 -13.75 24.16
CA PHE A 624 34.99 -12.71 23.63
C PHE A 624 35.05 -11.45 24.51
N ILE A 625 33.92 -10.78 24.73
CA ILE A 625 33.90 -9.49 25.43
C ILE A 625 34.15 -9.66 26.93
N LEU A 626 33.54 -10.66 27.58
CA LEU A 626 33.73 -10.92 29.01
C LEU A 626 35.18 -11.33 29.34
N PRO A 627 35.85 -12.24 28.59
CA PRO A 627 37.27 -12.50 28.79
C PRO A 627 38.16 -11.27 28.61
N LEU A 628 37.87 -10.41 27.62
CA LEU A 628 38.59 -9.14 27.43
C LEU A 628 38.37 -8.19 28.62
N PHE A 629 37.13 -8.09 29.11
CA PHE A 629 36.80 -7.28 30.28
C PHE A 629 37.55 -7.77 31.53
N LEU A 630 37.51 -9.08 31.80
CA LEU A 630 38.23 -9.69 32.93
C LEU A 630 39.75 -9.50 32.80
N PHE A 631 40.29 -9.57 31.58
CA PHE A 631 41.69 -9.29 31.33
C PHE A 631 42.07 -7.86 31.71
N TRP A 632 41.31 -6.87 31.24
CA TRP A 632 41.56 -5.45 31.51
C TRP A 632 41.32 -5.03 32.96
N VAL A 633 40.27 -5.54 33.60
CA VAL A 633 39.85 -5.11 34.95
C VAL A 633 40.55 -5.91 36.05
N ILE A 634 40.68 -7.23 35.89
CA ILE A 634 41.14 -8.11 36.96
C ILE A 634 42.60 -8.51 36.72
N ILE A 635 42.91 -9.13 35.58
CA ILE A 635 44.22 -9.77 35.36
C ILE A 635 45.35 -8.75 35.40
N ILE A 636 45.25 -7.65 34.64
CA ILE A 636 46.34 -6.66 34.60
C ILE A 636 46.47 -5.92 35.94
N THR A 637 45.36 -5.54 36.57
CA THR A 637 45.38 -4.85 37.87
C THR A 637 46.01 -5.71 38.96
N LEU A 638 45.62 -6.98 39.06
CA LEU A 638 46.21 -7.90 40.03
C LEU A 638 47.70 -8.16 39.72
N PHE A 639 48.07 -8.25 38.44
CA PHE A 639 49.47 -8.43 38.05
C PHE A 639 50.34 -7.25 38.49
N ILE A 640 49.92 -6.00 38.24
CA ILE A 640 50.69 -4.81 38.64
C ILE A 640 50.73 -4.71 40.17
N LEU A 641 49.60 -4.93 40.86
CA LEU A 641 49.53 -4.92 42.32
C LEU A 641 50.45 -5.98 42.95
N TRP A 642 50.47 -7.20 42.39
CA TRP A 642 51.33 -8.29 42.82
C TRP A 642 52.82 -7.94 42.66
N ARG A 643 53.21 -7.36 41.51
CA ARG A 643 54.58 -6.90 41.25
C ARG A 643 55.03 -5.83 42.26
N ILE A 644 54.16 -4.87 42.58
CA ILE A 644 54.44 -3.83 43.59
C ILE A 644 54.55 -4.45 44.99
N ARG A 645 53.65 -5.38 45.35
CA ARG A 645 53.64 -6.04 46.67
C ARG A 645 54.94 -6.79 46.95
N ILE A 646 55.50 -7.49 45.95
CA ILE A 646 56.79 -8.19 46.08
C ILE A 646 57.93 -7.21 46.39
N LYS A 647 57.87 -6.00 45.83
CA LYS A 647 58.93 -4.98 45.97
C LYS A 647 58.60 -3.91 47.02
N ARG A 648 57.56 -4.10 47.85
CA ARG A 648 57.02 -3.09 48.78
C ARG A 648 58.07 -2.48 49.71
N ASN A 649 59.01 -3.30 50.22
CA ASN A 649 60.04 -2.85 51.15
C ASN A 649 61.18 -2.07 50.46
N LYS A 650 61.21 -2.08 49.12
CA LYS A 650 62.25 -1.45 48.28
C LYS A 650 61.68 -0.33 47.40
N LEU A 651 60.45 0.12 47.64
CA LEU A 651 59.81 1.16 46.83
C LEU A 651 60.53 2.51 46.87
N THR A 652 61.34 2.75 47.90
CA THR A 652 62.19 3.95 48.05
C THR A 652 63.56 3.80 47.36
N GLU A 653 63.90 2.63 46.80
CA GLU A 653 65.13 2.49 46.00
C GLU A 653 64.99 3.21 44.66
N PRO A 654 66.05 3.87 44.14
CA PRO A 654 65.99 4.65 42.90
C PRO A 654 65.36 3.93 41.71
N ILE A 655 65.68 2.65 41.52
CA ILE A 655 65.16 1.84 40.41
C ILE A 655 63.66 1.57 40.55
N GLN A 656 63.16 1.38 41.78
CA GLN A 656 61.74 1.13 42.04
C GLN A 656 60.94 2.43 42.05
N LEU A 657 61.51 3.52 42.56
CA LEU A 657 60.92 4.85 42.50
C LEU A 657 60.79 5.34 41.05
N TYR A 658 61.78 5.03 40.20
CA TYR A 658 61.71 5.33 38.77
C TYR A 658 60.61 4.53 38.04
N LYS A 659 60.33 3.29 38.45
CA LYS A 659 59.33 2.41 37.82
C LYS A 659 57.91 2.58 38.35
N TYR A 660 57.77 2.72 39.66
CA TYR A 660 56.49 2.74 40.38
C TYR A 660 56.19 4.10 41.03
N GLY A 661 57.07 5.08 40.91
CA GLY A 661 56.91 6.41 41.50
C GLY A 661 55.65 7.12 41.03
N PHE A 662 55.19 6.88 39.80
CA PHE A 662 53.89 7.39 39.37
C PHE A 662 52.72 6.80 40.17
N ILE A 663 52.74 5.52 40.55
CA ILE A 663 51.63 4.94 41.32
C ILE A 663 51.77 5.28 42.81
N CYS A 664 52.97 5.06 43.36
CA CYS A 664 53.19 5.03 44.80
C CYS A 664 53.90 6.28 45.36
N GLY A 665 54.52 7.11 44.51
CA GLY A 665 55.40 8.21 44.94
C GLY A 665 54.70 9.32 45.73
N ASP A 666 53.39 9.50 45.51
CA ASP A 666 52.58 10.49 46.24
C ASP A 666 52.08 9.95 47.60
N TYR A 667 52.11 8.64 47.79
CA TYR A 667 51.57 7.96 48.98
C TYR A 667 52.69 7.56 49.94
N LYS A 668 52.33 7.27 51.20
CA LYS A 668 53.27 6.58 52.10
C LYS A 668 53.43 5.14 51.63
N THR A 669 54.59 4.54 51.88
CA THR A 669 54.92 3.15 51.49
C THR A 669 53.93 2.11 51.98
N GLU A 670 53.27 2.36 53.12
CA GLU A 670 52.22 1.52 53.70
C GLU A 670 50.92 1.51 52.87
N TYR A 671 50.64 2.60 52.13
CA TYR A 671 49.42 2.82 51.35
C TYR A 671 49.65 2.71 49.84
N PHE A 672 50.54 1.80 49.41
CA PHE A 672 50.87 1.62 47.99
C PHE A 672 49.69 1.20 47.11
N TYR A 673 48.58 0.73 47.70
CA TYR A 673 47.40 0.22 47.00
C TYR A 673 46.32 1.28 46.69
N TRP A 674 46.47 2.52 47.16
CA TRP A 674 45.41 3.55 47.08
C TRP A 674 44.99 3.86 45.64
N GLU A 675 45.91 3.95 44.68
CA GLU A 675 45.54 4.20 43.27
C GLU A 675 44.64 3.10 42.69
N PHE A 676 44.84 1.84 43.09
CA PHE A 676 43.97 0.75 42.65
C PHE A 676 42.56 0.86 43.24
N LEU A 677 42.43 1.34 44.48
CA LEU A 677 41.12 1.61 45.08
C LEU A 677 40.37 2.72 44.32
N ARG A 678 41.08 3.75 43.85
CA ARG A 678 40.50 4.81 42.99
C ARG A 678 40.03 4.26 41.65
N ILE A 679 40.79 3.36 41.03
CA ILE A 679 40.39 2.70 39.78
C ILE A 679 39.13 1.86 40.01
N LEU A 680 39.09 1.06 41.08
CA LEU A 680 37.91 0.26 41.43
C LEU A 680 36.67 1.12 41.68
N LEU A 681 36.82 2.26 42.36
CA LEU A 681 35.73 3.22 42.58
C LEU A 681 35.17 3.76 41.25
N ARG A 682 36.03 4.11 40.29
CA ARG A 682 35.57 4.54 38.96
C ARG A 682 34.84 3.44 38.22
N LEU A 683 35.34 2.20 38.29
CA LEU A 683 34.69 1.04 37.69
C LEU A 683 33.33 0.72 38.33
N SER A 684 33.17 0.91 39.64
CA SER A 684 31.87 0.72 40.30
C SER A 684 30.81 1.77 39.93
N ILE A 685 31.21 2.90 39.34
CA ILE A 685 30.27 3.90 38.79
C ILE A 685 29.78 3.47 37.40
N VAL A 686 30.56 2.64 36.71
CA VAL A 686 30.30 2.19 35.33
C VAL A 686 29.44 0.94 35.29
N LEU A 687 29.69 -0.01 36.21
CA LEU A 687 28.88 -1.21 36.44
C LEU A 687 27.56 -0.83 37.11
#